data_AF-A0A4S9K929-F1
#
_entry.id   AF-A0A4S9K929-F1
#
_cell.length_a   1.000
_cell.length_b   1.000
_cell.length_c   1.000
_cell.angle_alpha   90.00
_cell.angle_beta   90.00
_cell.angle_gamma   90.00
#
_symmetry.space_group_name_H-M   'P 1'
#
loop_
_entity.id
_entity.type
_entity.pdbx_description
1 polymer ?
#
loop_
_entity_poly.entity_id
_entity_poly.type
_entity_poly.pdbx_seq_one_letter_code
_entity_poly.pdbx_strand_id
1 'polypeptide(L)'
;MPPEKKRIAIVGSGCAGLGAAWALQNTDHEVHVFEKSDRLGGHTNTQTFTHGKHSTPVDTGFIVMNSATYPNLIRFLNHVKVPISPTLMTFSVSRNHGEFEWSGSGEGIFAQRENIFKPRMWRMIFDIIRFNQFALDLLTEDDSSRTDQTVGDYLEEEGYSQAFKDDYLIPMTAAVWSTSPDKTSLEFPVLTLVRFMWNHHLLSTIAARPTWLTIKDGSQKYIDAIVRSSDPRRFHFHTSTPITGVTRMNQNGKPVVEVSYKSPLSGTQESSTFDHVVMACHGDDILPLLSAKSRVPPSDKEQEILGAFQTSENVAYLHSDLSLMPLRRPVFTAWNYLTTSAPSKLKHPAGVSLTYWMNLLQHIPESKFGPVLVTMNPPHEPAPEKTQGKFVYRHPLYTPAAVRSQNRMGEIQNTSGISYCGAWTKYGFHEDGFSSGLKVAIDHLGATLPFEFKDSIRSLVNQTLDLINNDEARLRCTAAQVIDVGPKINQAIEESIRLLRHGVWASSVGAVGIVVPSITTPTISRILCDNILTCFGFPKINPASVNNIMNKIIGWNLIRFLAQQVSQSVTLGSLVAGLTIVSLGGGAPIIGLMSLLEAPAAARMIIKCACDLILILDRAFKHGGKFVTSIDIELASREYVAKPSEKGRSKRKEVHAQVMKLIPIVSKRFWNSVRISKIKVGMDEIIRSNRWEP
;
A
#
# COMPACT_ATOMS: atom_id res chain seq x y z
N MET A 1 11.55 -31.58 4.39
CA MET A 1 11.31 -31.99 5.79
C MET A 1 10.36 -30.98 6.40
N PRO A 2 9.39 -31.37 7.24
CA PRO A 2 8.64 -30.39 8.01
C PRO A 2 9.62 -29.55 8.85
N PRO A 3 9.33 -28.26 9.09
CA PRO A 3 10.19 -27.40 9.90
C PRO A 3 10.41 -28.02 11.29
N GLU A 4 11.65 -27.96 11.80
CA GLU A 4 12.00 -28.45 13.14
C GLU A 4 11.09 -27.78 14.18
N LYS A 5 10.48 -28.58 15.07
CA LYS A 5 9.66 -28.05 16.15
C LYS A 5 10.53 -27.20 17.08
N LYS A 6 10.19 -25.91 17.21
CA LYS A 6 10.85 -24.95 18.08
C LYS A 6 9.98 -24.55 19.26
N ARG A 7 10.64 -24.17 20.35
CA ARG A 7 10.06 -23.44 21.48
C ARG A 7 10.34 -21.94 21.32
N ILE A 8 9.28 -21.14 21.26
CA ILE A 8 9.34 -19.74 20.85
C ILE A 8 8.81 -18.86 21.98
N ALA A 9 9.56 -17.83 22.35
CA ALA A 9 9.05 -16.75 23.19
C ALA A 9 8.66 -15.54 22.33
N ILE A 10 7.50 -14.95 22.60
CA ILE A 10 7.05 -13.68 22.04
C ILE A 10 6.98 -12.68 23.20
N VAL A 11 7.83 -11.65 23.15
CA VAL A 11 7.94 -10.63 24.20
C VAL A 11 7.05 -9.44 23.84
N GLY A 12 5.89 -9.34 24.48
CA GLY A 12 4.87 -8.33 24.24
C GLY A 12 3.65 -8.89 23.50
N SER A 13 2.46 -8.57 24.00
CA SER A 13 1.17 -9.04 23.44
C SER A 13 0.40 -7.96 22.67
N GLY A 14 1.11 -6.95 22.17
CA GLY A 14 0.53 -5.97 21.24
C GLY A 14 0.12 -6.61 19.91
N CYS A 15 -0.38 -5.81 18.97
CA CYS A 15 -0.81 -6.30 17.66
C CYS A 15 0.27 -7.08 16.89
N ALA A 16 1.54 -6.72 17.02
CA ALA A 16 2.65 -7.46 16.42
C ALA A 16 2.82 -8.85 17.05
N GLY A 17 2.90 -8.94 18.37
CA GLY A 17 3.07 -10.22 19.07
C GLY A 17 1.88 -11.16 18.88
N LEU A 18 0.65 -10.62 18.93
CA LEU A 18 -0.56 -11.39 18.66
C LEU A 18 -0.69 -11.79 17.19
N GLY A 19 -0.24 -10.94 16.26
CA GLY A 19 -0.14 -11.29 14.84
C GLY A 19 0.81 -12.47 14.62
N ALA A 20 2.00 -12.43 15.21
CA ALA A 20 2.95 -13.54 15.17
C ALA A 20 2.37 -14.82 15.80
N ALA A 21 1.79 -14.71 17.01
CA ALA A 21 1.18 -15.86 17.69
C ALA A 21 0.06 -16.50 16.86
N TRP A 22 -0.83 -15.69 16.27
CA TRP A 22 -1.91 -16.18 15.42
C TRP A 22 -1.39 -16.89 14.17
N ALA A 23 -0.39 -16.32 13.48
CA ALA A 23 0.20 -16.96 12.29
C ALA A 23 0.84 -18.32 12.60
N LEU A 24 1.40 -18.48 13.80
CA LEU A 24 2.02 -19.72 14.26
C LEU A 24 1.01 -20.80 14.66
N GLN A 25 -0.30 -20.53 14.69
CA GLN A 25 -1.31 -21.53 15.11
C GLN A 25 -1.27 -22.80 14.26
N ASN A 26 -0.94 -22.67 12.97
CA ASN A 26 -0.88 -23.76 11.99
C ASN A 26 0.51 -24.44 11.91
N THR A 27 1.44 -24.13 12.82
CA THR A 27 2.73 -24.82 12.93
C THR A 27 2.73 -25.75 14.16
N ASP A 28 3.72 -26.63 14.25
CA ASP A 28 3.90 -27.53 15.40
C ASP A 28 4.69 -26.90 16.56
N HIS A 29 5.02 -25.61 16.45
CA HIS A 29 5.82 -24.90 17.45
C HIS A 29 5.07 -24.77 18.78
N GLU A 30 5.85 -24.73 19.86
CA GLU A 30 5.41 -24.35 21.20
C GLU A 30 5.67 -22.85 21.38
N VAL A 31 4.64 -22.07 21.72
CA VAL A 31 4.66 -20.61 21.70
C VAL A 31 4.29 -20.07 23.08
N HIS A 32 5.18 -19.28 23.67
CA HIS A 32 4.97 -18.58 24.92
C HIS A 32 4.89 -17.08 24.65
N VAL A 33 3.74 -16.46 24.93
CA VAL A 33 3.54 -15.01 24.80
C VAL A 33 3.63 -14.39 26.20
N PHE A 34 4.60 -13.50 26.40
CA PHE A 34 4.81 -12.81 27.67
C PHE A 34 4.32 -11.38 27.60
N GLU A 35 3.51 -10.98 28.58
CA GLU A 35 2.95 -9.64 28.68
C GLU A 35 3.16 -9.08 30.09
N LYS A 36 3.69 -7.86 30.17
CA LYS A 36 3.94 -7.18 31.45
C LYS A 36 2.65 -6.76 32.15
N SER A 37 1.62 -6.45 31.37
CA SER A 37 0.31 -6.01 31.85
C SER A 37 -0.54 -7.21 32.28
N ASP A 38 -1.59 -6.97 33.06
CA ASP A 38 -2.59 -7.97 33.46
C ASP A 38 -3.55 -8.39 32.33
N ARG A 39 -3.43 -7.78 31.15
CA ARG A 39 -4.23 -8.04 29.96
C ARG A 39 -3.39 -8.12 28.71
N LEU A 40 -3.88 -8.87 27.72
CA LEU A 40 -3.31 -8.87 26.38
C LEU A 40 -3.73 -7.62 25.58
N GLY A 41 -2.97 -7.30 24.53
CA GLY A 41 -3.40 -6.36 23.48
C GLY A 41 -2.63 -5.05 23.41
N GLY A 42 -1.97 -4.61 24.48
CA GLY A 42 -1.27 -3.33 24.52
C GLY A 42 -2.20 -2.15 24.16
N HIS A 43 -1.92 -1.46 23.04
CA HIS A 43 -2.78 -0.36 22.54
C HIS A 43 -4.18 -0.81 22.07
N THR A 44 -4.41 -2.09 21.80
CA THR A 44 -5.78 -2.61 21.67
C THR A 44 -6.38 -2.66 23.07
N ASN A 45 -7.27 -1.71 23.37
CA ASN A 45 -7.84 -1.55 24.70
C ASN A 45 -9.32 -1.20 24.60
N THR A 46 -10.18 -2.16 24.93
CA THR A 46 -11.63 -1.96 25.02
C THR A 46 -12.04 -1.90 26.49
N GLN A 47 -12.72 -0.82 26.87
CA GLN A 47 -13.16 -0.52 28.22
C GLN A 47 -14.68 -0.53 28.31
N THR A 48 -15.23 -0.79 29.49
CA THR A 48 -16.68 -0.70 29.69
C THR A 48 -17.05 0.72 30.09
N PHE A 49 -17.88 1.39 29.30
CA PHE A 49 -18.47 2.67 29.65
C PHE A 49 -19.88 2.44 30.20
N THR A 50 -20.21 3.10 31.31
CA THR A 50 -21.50 2.96 32.01
C THR A 50 -22.26 4.28 32.04
N HIS A 51 -23.58 4.22 31.81
CA HIS A 51 -24.47 5.36 31.95
C HIS A 51 -25.81 4.89 32.53
N GLY A 52 -26.07 5.22 33.80
CA GLY A 52 -27.19 4.67 34.55
C GLY A 52 -27.14 3.14 34.57
N LYS A 53 -28.19 2.49 34.07
CA LYS A 53 -28.30 1.01 33.99
C LYS A 53 -27.72 0.39 32.72
N HIS A 54 -27.13 1.20 31.84
CA HIS A 54 -26.63 0.76 30.54
C HIS A 54 -25.11 0.73 30.53
N SER A 55 -24.53 -0.26 29.84
CA SER A 55 -23.11 -0.34 29.58
C SER A 55 -22.82 -0.66 28.11
N THR A 56 -21.66 -0.24 27.62
CA THR A 56 -21.18 -0.51 26.25
C THR A 56 -19.66 -0.62 26.23
N PRO A 57 -19.08 -1.50 25.39
CA PRO A 57 -17.64 -1.49 25.13
C PRO A 57 -17.23 -0.22 24.37
N VAL A 58 -16.08 0.34 24.73
CA VAL A 58 -15.49 1.54 24.11
C VAL A 58 -13.99 1.32 23.91
N ASP A 59 -13.52 1.45 22.68
CA ASP A 59 -12.09 1.40 22.38
C ASP A 59 -11.42 2.71 22.79
N THR A 60 -10.32 2.61 23.53
CA THR A 60 -9.58 3.78 24.05
C THR A 60 -8.17 3.92 23.47
N GLY A 61 -7.75 2.98 22.61
CA GLY A 61 -6.46 3.02 21.90
C GLY A 61 -6.66 2.79 20.40
N PHE A 62 -6.64 1.54 19.94
CA PHE A 62 -6.97 1.22 18.55
C PHE A 62 -8.49 1.24 18.30
N ILE A 63 -8.97 2.23 17.52
CA ILE A 63 -10.41 2.46 17.29
C ILE A 63 -10.84 2.20 15.84
N VAL A 64 -10.04 2.62 14.87
CA VAL A 64 -10.40 2.60 13.44
C VAL A 64 -9.31 2.04 12.55
N MET A 65 -9.73 1.51 11.40
CA MET A 65 -8.88 1.05 10.31
C MET A 65 -9.41 1.54 8.97
N ASN A 66 -8.55 1.53 7.95
CA ASN A 66 -8.88 1.98 6.60
C ASN A 66 -8.76 0.81 5.62
N SER A 67 -9.76 0.63 4.76
CA SER A 67 -9.82 -0.49 3.81
C SER A 67 -8.60 -0.60 2.87
N ALA A 68 -7.94 0.52 2.59
CA ALA A 68 -6.81 0.59 1.67
C ALA A 68 -5.47 0.31 2.36
N THR A 69 -5.30 0.74 3.61
CA THR A 69 -4.02 0.69 4.33
C THR A 69 -3.94 -0.39 5.41
N TYR A 70 -5.01 -1.18 5.61
CA TYR A 70 -5.06 -2.29 6.58
C TYR A 70 -5.39 -3.65 5.93
N PRO A 71 -4.74 -4.04 4.81
CA PRO A 71 -5.14 -5.21 4.05
C PRO A 71 -5.00 -6.53 4.82
N ASN A 72 -3.95 -6.72 5.63
CA ASN A 72 -3.74 -7.99 6.34
C ASN A 72 -4.63 -8.09 7.57
N LEU A 73 -4.78 -7.00 8.34
CA LEU A 73 -5.68 -6.99 9.48
C LEU A 73 -7.13 -7.27 9.04
N ILE A 74 -7.61 -6.64 7.96
CA ILE A 74 -8.96 -6.86 7.45
C ILE A 74 -9.14 -8.31 6.97
N ARG A 75 -8.15 -8.88 6.26
CA ARG A 75 -8.19 -10.30 5.85
C ARG A 75 -8.24 -11.23 7.04
N PHE A 76 -7.45 -10.96 8.07
CA PHE A 76 -7.47 -11.69 9.33
C PHE A 76 -8.85 -11.59 10.01
N LEU A 77 -9.38 -10.39 10.22
CA LEU A 77 -10.69 -10.19 10.87
C LEU A 77 -11.81 -10.93 10.14
N ASN A 78 -11.81 -10.88 8.81
CA ASN A 78 -12.75 -11.64 7.98
C ASN A 78 -12.55 -13.16 8.14
N HIS A 79 -11.30 -13.64 8.19
CA HIS A 79 -10.99 -15.05 8.38
C HIS A 79 -11.47 -15.58 9.74
N VAL A 80 -11.21 -14.83 10.83
CA VAL A 80 -11.66 -15.18 12.18
C VAL A 80 -13.12 -14.77 12.47
N LYS A 81 -13.82 -14.25 11.45
CA LYS A 81 -15.24 -13.85 11.50
C LYS A 81 -15.55 -12.81 12.59
N VAL A 82 -14.62 -11.88 12.83
CA VAL A 82 -14.83 -10.73 13.70
C VAL A 82 -15.52 -9.62 12.90
N PRO A 83 -16.71 -9.15 13.31
CA PRO A 83 -17.48 -8.19 12.53
C PRO A 83 -16.84 -6.80 12.52
N ILE A 84 -16.77 -6.22 11.33
CA ILE A 84 -16.33 -4.83 11.09
C ILE A 84 -17.48 -4.03 10.47
N SER A 85 -17.55 -2.74 10.80
CA SER A 85 -18.59 -1.84 10.29
C SER A 85 -17.98 -0.54 9.73
N PRO A 86 -18.54 0.03 8.64
CA PRO A 86 -18.18 1.36 8.18
C PRO A 86 -18.31 2.40 9.29
N THR A 87 -17.38 3.35 9.33
CA THR A 87 -17.39 4.49 10.25
C THR A 87 -16.90 5.74 9.54
N LEU A 88 -17.00 6.89 10.21
CA LEU A 88 -16.55 8.16 9.70
C LEU A 88 -15.23 8.55 10.36
N MET A 89 -14.38 9.21 9.59
CA MET A 89 -13.10 9.73 10.06
C MET A 89 -13.00 11.21 9.68
N THR A 90 -13.88 12.02 10.27
CA THR A 90 -13.93 13.47 10.11
C THR A 90 -13.06 14.16 11.17
N PHE A 91 -12.55 15.34 10.82
CA PHE A 91 -11.61 16.11 11.63
C PHE A 91 -12.12 17.54 11.85
N SER A 92 -11.86 18.08 13.03
CA SER A 92 -12.13 19.47 13.41
C SER A 92 -11.01 20.06 14.24
N VAL A 93 -10.94 21.39 14.23
CA VAL A 93 -10.05 22.17 15.10
C VAL A 93 -10.90 23.15 15.90
N SER A 94 -10.67 23.19 17.20
CA SER A 94 -11.17 24.23 18.11
C SER A 94 -9.98 24.91 18.79
N ARG A 95 -9.85 26.22 18.59
CA ARG A 95 -8.77 27.04 19.12
C ARG A 95 -9.31 28.02 20.17
N ASN A 96 -8.53 28.20 21.24
CA ASN A 96 -8.79 29.14 22.34
C ASN A 96 -10.21 28.97 22.90
N HIS A 97 -10.57 27.73 23.25
CA HIS A 97 -11.90 27.44 23.81
C HIS A 97 -13.06 27.93 22.90
N GLY A 98 -12.91 27.77 21.58
CA GLY A 98 -13.96 28.05 20.61
C GLY A 98 -13.99 29.48 20.04
N GLU A 99 -12.97 30.30 20.27
CA GLU A 99 -12.80 31.58 19.55
C GLU A 99 -12.71 31.36 18.04
N PHE A 100 -12.03 30.28 17.63
CA PHE A 100 -11.97 29.84 16.23
C PHE A 100 -12.26 28.34 16.15
N GLU A 101 -13.25 27.98 15.32
CA GLU A 101 -13.62 26.59 15.08
C GLU A 101 -13.95 26.35 13.61
N TRP A 102 -13.50 25.21 13.11
CA TRP A 102 -13.93 24.69 11.82
C TRP A 102 -13.83 23.16 11.80
N SER A 103 -14.56 22.54 10.90
CA SER A 103 -14.41 21.11 10.62
C SER A 103 -14.54 20.81 9.13
N GLY A 104 -14.04 19.64 8.74
CA GLY A 104 -14.15 19.13 7.37
C GLY A 104 -15.55 18.63 6.97
N SER A 105 -16.56 18.75 7.84
CA SER A 105 -17.97 18.46 7.54
C SER A 105 -18.68 19.68 6.97
N GLY A 106 -19.63 19.48 6.05
CA GLY A 106 -20.27 20.54 5.23
C GLY A 106 -20.58 21.85 5.97
N GLU A 107 -21.49 21.83 6.95
CA GLU A 107 -21.85 23.03 7.74
C GLU A 107 -20.73 23.50 8.67
N GLY A 108 -19.80 22.61 9.01
CA GLY A 108 -18.74 22.85 9.97
C GLY A 108 -17.56 23.67 9.42
N ILE A 109 -17.40 23.77 8.10
CA ILE A 109 -16.40 24.66 7.48
C ILE A 109 -16.68 26.12 7.87
N PHE A 110 -17.95 26.52 7.86
CA PHE A 110 -18.41 27.85 8.25
C PHE A 110 -19.32 27.80 9.48
N ALA A 111 -18.95 26.97 10.48
CA ALA A 111 -19.64 26.90 11.77
C ALA A 111 -19.75 28.29 12.43
N GLN A 112 -18.77 29.15 12.17
CA GLN A 112 -18.82 30.59 12.43
C GLN A 112 -19.09 31.34 11.11
N ARG A 113 -20.31 31.84 10.92
CA ARG A 113 -20.71 32.53 9.66
C ARG A 113 -19.84 33.75 9.32
N GLU A 114 -19.33 34.44 10.34
CA GLU A 114 -18.39 35.55 10.17
C GLU A 114 -17.10 35.14 9.44
N ASN A 115 -16.68 33.87 9.50
CA ASN A 115 -15.48 33.40 8.81
C ASN A 115 -15.64 33.39 7.28
N ILE A 116 -16.87 33.46 6.75
CA ILE A 116 -17.14 33.67 5.31
C ILE A 116 -16.54 34.98 4.83
N PHE A 117 -16.52 36.01 5.67
CA PHE A 117 -16.02 37.34 5.33
C PHE A 117 -14.55 37.55 5.72
N LYS A 118 -13.91 36.58 6.37
CA LYS A 118 -12.51 36.70 6.83
C LYS A 118 -11.55 36.19 5.75
N PRO A 119 -10.66 37.04 5.20
CA PRO A 119 -9.66 36.61 4.19
C PRO A 119 -8.77 35.46 4.67
N ARG A 120 -8.46 35.43 5.97
CA ARG A 120 -7.69 34.37 6.63
C ARG A 120 -8.28 32.97 6.40
N MET A 121 -9.61 32.83 6.45
CA MET A 121 -10.30 31.54 6.25
C MET A 121 -10.15 31.07 4.80
N TRP A 122 -10.38 31.96 3.84
CA TRP A 122 -10.24 31.64 2.42
C TRP A 122 -8.79 31.36 2.04
N ARG A 123 -7.82 32.06 2.64
CA ARG A 123 -6.39 31.76 2.46
C ARG A 123 -6.05 30.36 2.95
N MET A 124 -6.57 29.95 4.11
CA MET A 124 -6.40 28.58 4.62
C MET A 124 -7.00 27.55 3.64
N ILE A 125 -8.24 27.74 3.18
CA ILE A 125 -8.90 26.84 2.23
C ILE A 125 -8.12 26.74 0.92
N PHE A 126 -7.65 27.87 0.38
CA PHE A 126 -6.80 27.90 -0.81
C PHE A 126 -5.51 27.11 -0.59
N ASP A 127 -4.84 27.31 0.54
CA ASP A 127 -3.60 26.60 0.87
C ASP A 127 -3.84 25.09 1.08
N ILE A 128 -4.99 24.65 1.59
CA ILE A 128 -5.38 23.23 1.65
C ILE A 128 -5.44 22.64 0.23
N ILE A 129 -6.12 23.33 -0.69
CA ILE A 129 -6.25 22.88 -2.08
C ILE A 129 -4.87 22.89 -2.75
N ARG A 130 -4.07 23.94 -2.54
CA ARG A 130 -2.69 24.06 -3.05
C ARG A 130 -1.83 22.90 -2.55
N PHE A 131 -1.80 22.65 -1.25
CA PHE A 131 -1.02 21.56 -0.67
C PHE A 131 -1.43 20.20 -1.22
N ASN A 132 -2.73 19.94 -1.32
CA ASN A 132 -3.26 18.70 -1.89
C ASN A 132 -2.85 18.46 -3.35
N GLN A 133 -2.61 19.53 -4.12
CA GLN A 133 -2.18 19.45 -5.52
C GLN A 133 -0.65 19.32 -5.65
N PHE A 134 0.11 20.18 -4.96
CA PHE A 134 1.55 20.35 -5.20
C PHE A 134 2.44 19.53 -4.25
N ALA A 135 1.94 19.10 -3.09
CA ALA A 135 2.76 18.29 -2.19
C ALA A 135 3.20 16.97 -2.84
N LEU A 136 2.48 16.49 -3.87
CA LEU A 136 2.83 15.28 -4.63
C LEU A 136 4.16 15.39 -5.38
N ASP A 137 4.62 16.60 -5.69
CA ASP A 137 5.88 16.81 -6.40
C ASP A 137 7.07 16.30 -5.55
N LEU A 138 6.96 16.38 -4.21
CA LEU A 138 7.91 15.78 -3.26
C LEU A 138 8.04 14.26 -3.41
N LEU A 139 7.05 13.59 -4.00
CA LEU A 139 7.10 12.14 -4.26
C LEU A 139 7.77 11.80 -5.59
N THR A 140 7.98 12.79 -6.47
CA THR A 140 8.50 12.63 -7.83
C THR A 140 9.97 13.01 -7.98
N GLU A 141 10.45 13.92 -7.14
CA GLU A 141 11.84 14.39 -7.14
C GLU A 141 12.76 13.40 -6.39
N ASP A 142 13.77 12.86 -7.07
CA ASP A 142 14.82 12.00 -6.48
C ASP A 142 15.91 12.88 -5.81
N ASP A 143 15.48 13.90 -5.06
CA ASP A 143 16.36 14.81 -4.35
C ASP A 143 16.62 14.29 -2.93
N SER A 144 17.77 13.63 -2.76
CA SER A 144 18.19 13.11 -1.46
C SER A 144 18.33 14.20 -0.39
N SER A 145 18.47 15.48 -0.78
CA SER A 145 18.56 16.61 0.15
C SER A 145 17.24 16.89 0.88
N ARG A 146 16.09 16.51 0.29
CA ARG A 146 14.76 16.72 0.86
C ARG A 146 14.28 15.57 1.76
N THR A 147 15.02 14.47 1.83
CA THR A 147 14.67 13.30 2.64
C THR A 147 14.62 13.61 4.15
N ASP A 148 15.49 14.52 4.60
CA ASP A 148 15.60 14.95 5.99
C ASP A 148 14.91 16.31 6.23
N GLN A 149 14.29 16.92 5.21
CA GLN A 149 13.59 18.20 5.35
C GLN A 149 12.37 18.05 6.27
N THR A 150 12.24 18.96 7.22
CA THR A 150 11.14 18.97 8.19
C THR A 150 9.87 19.55 7.56
N VAL A 151 8.70 19.25 8.15
CA VAL A 151 7.43 19.87 7.74
C VAL A 151 7.49 21.39 7.86
N GLY A 152 8.08 21.93 8.91
CA GLY A 152 8.19 23.37 9.14
C GLY A 152 8.96 24.08 8.04
N ASP A 153 10.16 23.57 7.73
CA ASP A 153 11.05 24.16 6.72
C ASP A 153 10.39 24.19 5.34
N TYR A 154 9.76 23.08 4.95
CA TYR A 154 9.02 22.99 3.68
C TYR A 154 7.90 24.03 3.59
N LEU A 155 7.12 24.20 4.67
CA LEU A 155 5.99 25.13 4.67
C LEU A 155 6.43 26.60 4.65
N GLU A 156 7.61 26.91 5.16
CA GLU A 156 8.24 28.23 5.04
C GLU A 156 8.77 28.49 3.64
N GLU A 157 9.54 27.54 3.08
CA GLU A 157 10.12 27.61 1.73
C GLU A 157 9.03 27.83 0.67
N GLU A 158 7.92 27.10 0.76
CA GLU A 158 6.82 27.16 -0.21
C GLU A 158 5.82 28.32 0.05
N GLY A 159 6.02 29.11 1.11
CA GLY A 159 5.19 30.28 1.40
C GLY A 159 3.74 29.95 1.75
N TYR A 160 3.50 28.90 2.53
CA TYR A 160 2.16 28.58 3.05
C TYR A 160 1.77 29.54 4.18
N SER A 161 0.48 29.89 4.28
CA SER A 161 0.00 30.84 5.29
C SER A 161 0.02 30.26 6.71
N GLN A 162 0.17 31.14 7.70
CA GLN A 162 0.10 30.74 9.11
C GLN A 162 -1.22 30.07 9.48
N ALA A 163 -2.34 30.49 8.87
CA ALA A 163 -3.63 29.86 9.09
C ALA A 163 -3.64 28.40 8.63
N PHE A 164 -3.04 28.10 7.47
CA PHE A 164 -2.89 26.72 7.00
C PHE A 164 -1.98 25.88 7.90
N LYS A 165 -0.84 26.44 8.32
CA LYS A 165 0.10 25.75 9.21
C LYS A 165 -0.57 25.40 10.54
N ASP A 166 -1.10 26.42 11.23
CA ASP A 166 -1.53 26.28 12.62
C ASP A 166 -2.94 25.69 12.78
N ASP A 167 -3.85 25.91 11.83
CA ASP A 167 -5.25 25.48 11.96
C ASP A 167 -5.62 24.27 11.09
N TYR A 168 -4.70 23.75 10.28
CA TYR A 168 -4.95 22.59 9.44
C TYR A 168 -3.82 21.55 9.50
N LEU A 169 -2.64 21.86 8.93
CA LEU A 169 -1.68 20.81 8.63
C LEU A 169 -0.94 20.30 9.86
N ILE A 170 -0.46 21.21 10.72
CA ILE A 170 0.20 20.83 11.97
C ILE A 170 -0.80 20.14 12.91
N PRO A 171 -2.01 20.66 13.17
CA PRO A 171 -3.02 19.95 13.97
C PRO A 171 -3.33 18.54 13.48
N MET A 172 -3.54 18.38 12.17
CA MET A 172 -3.86 17.08 11.59
C MET A 172 -2.69 16.10 11.74
N THR A 173 -1.47 16.56 11.47
CA THR A 173 -0.27 15.72 11.59
C THR A 173 0.00 15.35 13.05
N ALA A 174 -0.07 16.33 13.96
CA ALA A 174 0.06 16.12 15.40
C ALA A 174 -0.98 15.12 15.94
N ALA A 175 -2.24 15.21 15.47
CA ALA A 175 -3.30 14.28 15.83
C ALA A 175 -3.01 12.85 15.35
N VAL A 176 -2.55 12.68 14.12
CA VAL A 176 -2.29 11.35 13.53
C VAL A 176 -1.17 10.61 14.26
N TRP A 177 -0.07 11.29 14.58
CA TRP A 177 1.10 10.67 15.24
C TRP A 177 1.17 10.89 16.75
N SER A 178 0.15 11.52 17.35
CA SER A 178 0.12 11.80 18.80
C SER A 178 1.41 12.47 19.30
N THR A 179 1.91 13.43 18.51
CA THR A 179 3.16 14.16 18.76
C THR A 179 2.89 15.65 18.84
N SER A 180 3.77 16.42 19.48
CA SER A 180 3.52 17.85 19.70
C SER A 180 3.54 18.63 18.40
N PRO A 181 2.81 19.74 18.31
CA PRO A 181 2.89 20.67 17.18
C PRO A 181 4.33 21.09 16.87
N ASP A 182 5.10 21.39 17.92
CA ASP A 182 6.50 21.81 17.77
C ASP A 182 7.35 20.68 17.17
N LYS A 183 7.24 19.45 17.69
CA LYS A 183 7.95 18.29 17.14
C LYS A 183 7.49 17.93 15.73
N THR A 184 6.19 18.07 15.47
CA THR A 184 5.62 17.88 14.13
C THR A 184 6.28 18.83 13.14
N SER A 185 6.40 20.11 13.51
CA SER A 185 6.99 21.14 12.65
C SER A 185 8.51 20.95 12.52
N LEU A 186 9.21 20.69 13.62
CA LEU A 186 10.67 20.77 13.71
C LEU A 186 11.40 19.44 13.47
N GLU A 187 10.73 18.30 13.62
CA GLU A 187 11.39 16.98 13.61
C GLU A 187 10.76 15.98 12.63
N PHE A 188 9.50 16.19 12.23
CA PHE A 188 8.81 15.23 11.36
C PHE A 188 9.21 15.43 9.89
N PRO A 189 9.66 14.39 9.16
CA PRO A 189 10.04 14.54 7.76
C PRO A 189 8.85 14.81 6.85
N VAL A 190 8.92 15.87 6.02
CA VAL A 190 7.82 16.25 5.12
C VAL A 190 7.49 15.16 4.11
N LEU A 191 8.51 14.48 3.59
CA LEU A 191 8.32 13.38 2.64
C LEU A 191 7.51 12.23 3.27
N THR A 192 7.74 11.93 4.55
CA THR A 192 6.98 10.92 5.30
C THR A 192 5.52 11.36 5.46
N LEU A 193 5.29 12.64 5.79
CA LEU A 193 3.93 13.20 5.91
C LEU A 193 3.18 13.10 4.59
N VAL A 194 3.76 13.58 3.50
CA VAL A 194 3.12 13.59 2.18
C VAL A 194 2.85 12.17 1.70
N ARG A 195 3.81 11.25 1.84
CA ARG A 195 3.59 9.83 1.51
C ARG A 195 2.44 9.25 2.31
N PHE A 196 2.37 9.53 3.60
CA PHE A 196 1.28 9.06 4.44
C PHE A 196 -0.07 9.62 3.99
N MET A 197 -0.16 10.94 3.78
CA MET A 197 -1.40 11.60 3.37
C MET A 197 -1.85 11.13 1.98
N TRP A 198 -0.92 10.89 1.06
CA TRP A 198 -1.19 10.25 -0.21
C TRP A 198 -1.77 8.85 -0.04
N ASN A 199 -1.09 8.00 0.74
CA ASN A 199 -1.49 6.61 0.95
C ASN A 199 -2.89 6.50 1.61
N HIS A 200 -3.23 7.46 2.47
CA HIS A 200 -4.51 7.51 3.17
C HIS A 200 -5.57 8.31 2.41
N HIS A 201 -5.28 8.76 1.19
CA HIS A 201 -6.17 9.57 0.34
C HIS A 201 -6.63 10.88 1.01
N LEU A 202 -5.78 11.44 1.88
CA LEU A 202 -5.99 12.72 2.56
C LEU A 202 -5.59 13.91 1.69
N LEU A 203 -4.81 13.69 0.62
CA LEU A 203 -4.46 14.71 -0.39
C LEU A 203 -5.50 14.86 -1.50
N SER A 204 -6.63 14.14 -1.45
CA SER A 204 -7.64 14.21 -2.52
C SER A 204 -8.91 14.97 -2.11
N THR A 205 -9.28 15.95 -2.92
CA THR A 205 -10.56 16.67 -2.85
C THR A 205 -11.64 16.07 -3.77
N ILE A 206 -11.28 15.16 -4.69
CA ILE A 206 -12.15 14.71 -5.80
C ILE A 206 -12.23 13.16 -5.90
N ALA A 207 -11.23 12.42 -5.43
CA ALA A 207 -11.23 10.95 -5.52
C ALA A 207 -12.13 10.30 -4.45
N ALA A 208 -12.62 9.09 -4.76
CA ALA A 208 -13.35 8.27 -3.80
C ALA A 208 -12.45 7.97 -2.59
N ARG A 209 -12.85 8.43 -1.41
CA ARG A 209 -12.13 8.15 -0.16
C ARG A 209 -12.32 6.67 0.21
N PRO A 210 -11.26 5.98 0.66
CA PRO A 210 -11.40 4.62 1.15
C PRO A 210 -12.32 4.58 2.36
N THR A 211 -13.02 3.46 2.52
CA THR A 211 -13.98 3.31 3.62
C THR A 211 -13.23 3.11 4.93
N TRP A 212 -13.50 4.00 5.90
CA TRP A 212 -13.07 3.81 7.27
C TRP A 212 -13.95 2.78 7.95
N LEU A 213 -13.34 1.94 8.78
CA LEU A 213 -13.96 0.78 9.41
C LEU A 213 -13.62 0.79 10.91
N THR A 214 -14.52 0.26 11.74
CA THR A 214 -14.28 -0.04 13.15
C THR A 214 -14.68 -1.48 13.45
N ILE A 215 -14.14 -2.06 14.52
CA ILE A 215 -14.54 -3.39 14.99
C ILE A 215 -15.81 -3.24 15.81
N LYS A 216 -16.86 -3.96 15.41
CA LYS A 216 -18.13 -3.92 16.13
C LYS A 216 -17.95 -4.54 17.53
N ASP A 217 -18.51 -3.86 18.52
CA ASP A 217 -18.45 -4.25 19.94
C ASP A 217 -17.03 -4.29 20.54
N GLY A 218 -16.09 -3.54 19.94
CA GLY A 218 -14.76 -3.28 20.48
C GLY A 218 -13.65 -4.15 19.92
N SER A 219 -12.46 -3.58 19.82
CA SER A 219 -11.26 -4.21 19.27
C SER A 219 -10.78 -5.45 20.05
N GLN A 220 -11.12 -5.58 21.34
CA GLN A 220 -10.85 -6.77 22.16
C GLN A 220 -11.34 -8.08 21.50
N LYS A 221 -12.40 -8.02 20.68
CA LYS A 221 -12.98 -9.20 20.00
C LYS A 221 -11.99 -9.99 19.17
N TYR A 222 -11.02 -9.34 18.54
CA TYR A 222 -10.03 -10.07 17.74
C TYR A 222 -8.98 -10.76 18.60
N ILE A 223 -8.64 -10.19 19.77
CA ILE A 223 -7.76 -10.84 20.74
C ILE A 223 -8.43 -12.10 21.27
N ASP A 224 -9.72 -11.99 21.63
CA ASP A 224 -10.51 -13.14 22.10
C ASP A 224 -10.58 -14.24 21.03
N ALA A 225 -10.66 -13.87 19.75
CA ALA A 225 -10.65 -14.81 18.64
C ALA A 225 -9.31 -15.57 18.54
N ILE A 226 -8.17 -14.86 18.66
CA ILE A 226 -6.83 -15.47 18.64
C ILE A 226 -6.67 -16.43 19.82
N VAL A 227 -6.97 -15.99 21.04
CA VAL A 227 -6.82 -16.83 22.24
C VAL A 227 -7.70 -18.07 22.16
N ARG A 228 -8.96 -17.91 21.70
CA ARG A 228 -9.90 -19.02 21.57
C ARG A 228 -9.50 -20.05 20.51
N SER A 229 -8.83 -19.64 19.43
CA SER A 229 -8.40 -20.55 18.37
C SER A 229 -7.05 -21.23 18.63
N SER A 230 -6.31 -20.81 19.67
CA SER A 230 -5.01 -21.38 20.03
C SER A 230 -5.15 -22.75 20.74
N ASP A 231 -4.29 -23.71 20.40
CA ASP A 231 -4.19 -25.00 21.11
C ASP A 231 -3.51 -24.78 22.49
N PRO A 232 -4.22 -24.99 23.62
CA PRO A 232 -3.68 -24.71 24.96
C PRO A 232 -2.50 -25.61 25.35
N ARG A 233 -2.22 -26.70 24.62
CA ARG A 233 -1.04 -27.55 24.84
C ARG A 233 0.23 -26.98 24.21
N ARG A 234 0.10 -25.99 23.33
CA ARG A 234 1.22 -25.38 22.59
C ARG A 234 1.32 -23.89 22.83
N PHE A 235 0.20 -23.21 23.05
CA PHE A 235 0.15 -21.77 23.26
C PHE A 235 -0.05 -21.45 24.72
N HIS A 236 0.89 -20.70 25.28
CA HIS A 236 0.89 -20.29 26.68
C HIS A 236 0.95 -18.76 26.74
N PHE A 237 -0.11 -18.14 27.26
CA PHE A 237 -0.20 -16.69 27.44
C PHE A 237 0.09 -16.34 28.90
N HIS A 238 1.16 -15.58 29.13
CA HIS A 238 1.67 -15.21 30.45
C HIS A 238 1.48 -13.71 30.68
N THR A 239 0.35 -13.32 31.26
CA THR A 239 0.09 -11.93 31.69
C THR A 239 0.77 -11.64 33.04
N SER A 240 0.92 -10.36 33.37
CA SER A 240 1.60 -9.89 34.59
C SER A 240 3.02 -10.42 34.75
N THR A 241 3.66 -10.80 33.64
CA THR A 241 4.98 -11.45 33.60
C THR A 241 5.95 -10.55 32.83
N PRO A 242 6.48 -9.47 33.45
CA PRO A 242 7.41 -8.57 32.77
C PRO A 242 8.74 -9.30 32.51
N ILE A 243 9.16 -9.27 31.24
CA ILE A 243 10.52 -9.68 30.86
C ILE A 243 11.52 -8.65 31.40
N THR A 244 12.60 -9.14 31.98
CA THR A 244 13.65 -8.32 32.59
C THR A 244 15.00 -8.48 31.89
N GLY A 245 15.14 -9.45 30.99
CA GLY A 245 16.37 -9.66 30.21
C GLY A 245 16.23 -10.76 29.17
N VAL A 246 16.97 -10.63 28.08
CA VAL A 246 17.03 -11.60 26.98
C VAL A 246 18.50 -11.84 26.66
N THR A 247 19.01 -13.02 26.98
CA THR A 247 20.43 -13.37 26.92
C THR A 247 20.67 -14.44 25.88
N ARG A 248 21.61 -14.21 24.98
CA ARG A 248 22.06 -15.23 24.02
C ARG A 248 22.92 -16.26 24.74
N MET A 249 22.64 -17.52 24.46
CA MET A 249 23.36 -18.66 25.04
C MET A 249 23.73 -19.66 23.95
N ASN A 250 24.68 -20.53 24.29
CA ASN A 250 24.98 -21.72 23.51
C ASN A 250 24.76 -22.93 24.40
N GLN A 251 23.85 -23.81 23.99
CA GLN A 251 23.60 -25.09 24.65
C GLN A 251 23.92 -26.21 23.68
N ASN A 252 24.92 -27.03 24.02
CA ASN A 252 25.35 -28.19 23.22
C ASN A 252 25.67 -27.84 21.76
N GLY A 253 26.27 -26.67 21.51
CA GLY A 253 26.62 -26.21 20.17
C GLY A 253 25.47 -25.55 19.39
N LYS A 254 24.24 -25.54 19.94
CA LYS A 254 23.09 -24.87 19.33
C LYS A 254 22.89 -23.48 19.97
N PRO A 255 22.64 -22.43 19.15
CA PRO A 255 22.26 -21.12 19.68
C PRO A 255 20.86 -21.23 20.31
N VAL A 256 20.74 -20.82 21.56
CA VAL A 256 19.47 -20.71 22.29
C VAL A 256 19.41 -19.36 22.99
N VAL A 257 18.21 -18.93 23.37
CA VAL A 257 18.01 -17.64 24.03
C VAL A 257 17.35 -17.87 25.37
N GLU A 258 17.96 -17.37 26.43
CA GLU A 258 17.37 -17.34 27.76
C GLU A 258 16.55 -16.06 27.93
N VAL A 259 15.30 -16.23 28.33
CA VAL A 259 14.38 -15.13 28.64
C VAL A 259 14.18 -15.12 30.16
N SER A 260 14.60 -14.03 30.80
CA SER A 260 14.43 -13.78 32.23
C SER A 260 13.18 -12.94 32.47
N TYR A 261 12.34 -13.33 33.42
CA TYR A 261 11.10 -12.65 33.77
C TYR A 261 10.81 -12.66 35.26
N LYS A 262 9.96 -11.74 35.72
CA LYS A 262 9.44 -11.75 37.09
C LYS A 262 8.16 -12.58 37.14
N SER A 263 8.15 -13.62 37.97
CA SER A 263 6.98 -14.48 38.15
C SER A 263 5.84 -13.72 38.82
N PRO A 264 4.61 -13.75 38.29
CA PRO A 264 3.46 -13.10 38.92
C PRO A 264 3.03 -13.77 40.22
N LEU A 265 3.36 -15.07 40.41
CA LEU A 265 2.93 -15.84 41.57
C LEU A 265 3.87 -15.65 42.77
N SER A 266 5.18 -15.76 42.54
CA SER A 266 6.19 -15.68 43.61
C SER A 266 6.84 -14.30 43.73
N GLY A 267 6.74 -13.46 42.69
CA GLY A 267 7.47 -12.19 42.59
C GLY A 267 8.97 -12.36 42.38
N THR A 268 9.47 -13.59 42.28
CA THR A 268 10.90 -13.89 42.10
C THR A 268 11.33 -13.78 40.64
N GLN A 269 12.63 -13.59 40.43
CA GLN A 269 13.23 -13.69 39.12
C GLN A 269 13.30 -15.15 38.69
N GLU A 270 12.72 -15.46 37.53
CA GLU A 270 12.80 -16.77 36.88
C GLU A 270 13.38 -16.62 35.47
N SER A 271 13.83 -17.72 34.88
CA SER A 271 14.30 -17.77 33.49
C SER A 271 13.87 -19.04 32.78
N SER A 272 13.77 -18.97 31.45
CA SER A 272 13.45 -20.11 30.59
C SER A 272 14.16 -19.98 29.26
N THR A 273 14.56 -21.11 28.68
CA THR A 273 15.25 -21.15 27.38
C THR A 273 14.30 -21.40 26.22
N PHE A 274 14.61 -20.76 25.10
CA PHE A 274 13.84 -20.81 23.86
C PHE A 274 14.78 -20.96 22.67
N ASP A 275 14.32 -21.65 21.63
CA ASP A 275 15.05 -21.77 20.36
C ASP A 275 14.97 -20.46 19.55
N HIS A 276 13.91 -19.67 19.78
CA HIS A 276 13.71 -18.40 19.11
C HIS A 276 12.96 -17.40 20.00
N VAL A 277 13.30 -16.12 19.89
CA VAL A 277 12.61 -15.02 20.57
C VAL A 277 12.16 -13.97 19.56
N VAL A 278 10.88 -13.64 19.60
CA VAL A 278 10.27 -12.54 18.85
C VAL A 278 10.07 -11.37 19.81
N MET A 279 10.87 -10.32 19.64
CA MET A 279 10.73 -9.06 20.35
C MET A 279 9.59 -8.25 19.70
N ALA A 280 8.45 -8.19 20.36
CA ALA A 280 7.22 -7.52 19.92
C ALA A 280 6.81 -6.35 20.85
N CYS A 281 7.77 -5.84 21.63
CA CYS A 281 7.63 -4.67 22.51
C CYS A 281 8.00 -3.37 21.76
N HIS A 282 8.01 -2.23 22.47
CA HIS A 282 8.47 -0.97 21.89
C HIS A 282 9.97 -1.05 21.54
N GLY A 283 10.40 -0.34 20.50
CA GLY A 283 11.78 -0.40 20.00
C GLY A 283 12.82 0.05 21.03
N ASP A 284 12.48 1.07 21.82
CA ASP A 284 13.30 1.61 22.91
C ASP A 284 13.39 0.69 24.14
N ASP A 285 12.49 -0.29 24.28
CA ASP A 285 12.57 -1.30 25.34
C ASP A 285 13.57 -2.42 25.00
N ILE A 286 13.93 -2.61 23.71
CA ILE A 286 14.68 -3.79 23.25
C ILE A 286 16.14 -3.78 23.70
N LEU A 287 16.86 -2.69 23.47
CA LEU A 287 18.29 -2.60 23.85
C LEU A 287 18.51 -2.77 25.36
N PRO A 288 17.71 -2.14 26.25
CA PRO A 288 17.78 -2.43 27.67
C PRO A 288 17.59 -3.92 27.99
N LEU A 289 16.63 -4.59 27.35
CA LEU A 289 16.37 -6.02 27.57
C LEU A 289 17.50 -6.93 27.07
N LEU A 290 18.12 -6.60 25.92
CA LEU A 290 19.27 -7.35 25.38
C LEU A 290 20.56 -7.10 26.16
N SER A 291 20.67 -5.95 26.83
CA SER A 291 21.87 -5.58 27.61
C SER A 291 21.76 -6.06 29.05
N ALA A 292 20.54 -6.24 29.57
CA ALA A 292 20.30 -6.71 30.92
C ALA A 292 20.85 -8.13 31.11
N LYS A 293 21.95 -8.24 31.86
CA LYS A 293 22.59 -9.51 32.27
C LYS A 293 23.13 -10.37 31.10
N SER A 294 23.17 -9.84 29.87
CA SER A 294 23.67 -10.62 28.74
C SER A 294 25.18 -10.79 28.80
N ARG A 295 25.66 -12.03 28.66
CA ARG A 295 27.09 -12.34 28.49
C ARG A 295 27.60 -11.95 27.10
N VAL A 296 26.69 -11.78 26.14
CA VAL A 296 26.98 -11.37 24.76
C VAL A 296 26.24 -10.04 24.52
N PRO A 297 26.95 -8.91 24.45
CA PRO A 297 26.30 -7.62 24.24
C PRO A 297 25.56 -7.57 22.90
N PRO A 298 24.60 -6.66 22.72
CA PRO A 298 24.05 -6.36 21.40
C PRO A 298 25.18 -5.99 20.45
N SER A 299 25.11 -6.46 19.20
CA SER A 299 26.11 -6.09 18.18
C SER A 299 26.09 -4.59 17.89
N ASP A 300 27.18 -4.05 17.32
CA ASP A 300 27.27 -2.63 16.97
C ASP A 300 26.08 -2.19 16.08
N LYS A 301 25.69 -3.06 15.14
CA LYS A 301 24.52 -2.83 14.28
C LYS A 301 23.22 -2.78 15.08
N GLU A 302 23.03 -3.66 16.06
CA GLU A 302 21.85 -3.65 16.92
C GLU A 302 21.80 -2.39 17.78
N GLN A 303 22.93 -1.97 18.37
CA GLN A 303 23.01 -0.74 19.15
C GLN A 303 22.66 0.48 18.29
N GLU A 304 23.24 0.58 17.10
CA GLU A 304 23.00 1.69 16.17
C GLU A 304 21.54 1.73 15.68
N ILE A 305 21.03 0.60 15.19
CA ILE A 305 19.69 0.54 14.59
C ILE A 305 18.61 0.71 15.65
N LEU A 306 18.67 -0.08 16.72
CA LEU A 306 17.62 -0.08 17.76
C LEU A 306 17.68 1.18 18.64
N GLY A 307 18.86 1.79 18.79
CA GLY A 307 19.05 3.01 19.59
C GLY A 307 18.39 4.26 18.98
N ALA A 308 17.98 4.19 17.71
CA ALA A 308 17.30 5.29 17.04
C ALA A 308 15.79 5.36 17.36
N PHE A 309 15.19 4.29 17.90
CA PHE A 309 13.77 4.27 18.21
C PHE A 309 13.51 4.88 19.59
N GLN A 310 12.50 5.73 19.66
CA GLN A 310 12.05 6.39 20.88
C GLN A 310 10.53 6.40 20.94
N THR A 311 9.99 6.59 22.13
CA THR A 311 8.54 6.75 22.33
C THR A 311 8.20 8.00 23.13
N SER A 312 6.97 8.48 22.98
CA SER A 312 6.37 9.54 23.80
C SER A 312 5.16 9.01 24.56
N GLU A 313 5.09 9.34 25.84
CA GLU A 313 3.92 9.02 26.66
C GLU A 313 2.76 9.97 26.35
N ASN A 314 1.57 9.36 26.23
CA ASN A 314 0.30 10.03 26.00
C ASN A 314 -0.73 9.50 27.02
N VAL A 315 -1.49 10.41 27.62
CA VAL A 315 -2.52 10.06 28.60
C VAL A 315 -3.89 10.16 27.93
N ALA A 316 -4.64 9.06 27.94
CA ALA A 316 -6.00 8.99 27.40
C ALA A 316 -7.02 8.87 28.53
N TYR A 317 -8.10 9.64 28.45
CA TYR A 317 -9.23 9.58 29.38
C TYR A 317 -10.47 9.08 28.67
N LEU A 318 -11.21 8.17 29.30
CA LEU A 318 -12.58 7.82 28.90
C LEU A 318 -13.55 8.61 29.79
N HIS A 319 -14.37 9.48 29.20
CA HIS A 319 -15.24 10.39 29.95
C HIS A 319 -16.48 10.83 29.16
N SER A 320 -17.32 11.65 29.81
CA SER A 320 -18.51 12.31 29.23
C SER A 320 -18.45 13.85 29.29
N ASP A 321 -17.29 14.41 29.67
CA ASP A 321 -17.13 15.86 29.82
C ASP A 321 -17.06 16.63 28.49
N LEU A 322 -18.12 17.38 28.16
CA LEU A 322 -18.21 18.23 26.97
C LEU A 322 -17.29 19.47 27.01
N SER A 323 -16.65 19.79 28.14
CA SER A 323 -15.65 20.86 28.21
C SER A 323 -14.43 20.59 27.32
N LEU A 324 -14.24 19.32 26.92
CA LEU A 324 -13.18 18.83 26.02
C LEU A 324 -13.71 18.57 24.60
N MET A 325 -14.79 19.23 24.21
CA MET A 325 -15.31 19.23 22.83
C MET A 325 -15.34 20.65 22.28
N PRO A 326 -15.44 20.84 20.95
CA PRO A 326 -15.80 22.13 20.37
C PRO A 326 -17.07 22.69 21.03
N LEU A 327 -17.24 24.02 21.04
CA LEU A 327 -18.45 24.64 21.57
C LEU A 327 -19.64 24.47 20.62
N ARG A 328 -19.38 24.51 19.31
CA ARG A 328 -20.43 24.49 18.29
C ARG A 328 -20.70 23.05 17.84
N ARG A 329 -21.92 22.57 18.04
CA ARG A 329 -22.34 21.21 17.66
C ARG A 329 -22.05 20.84 16.18
N PRO A 330 -22.20 21.73 15.18
CA PRO A 330 -21.83 21.43 13.79
C PRO A 330 -20.33 21.13 13.56
N VAL A 331 -19.47 21.42 14.54
CA VAL A 331 -18.02 21.16 14.51
C VAL A 331 -17.70 19.76 15.05
N PHE A 332 -18.65 19.09 15.70
CA PHE A 332 -18.42 17.79 16.31
C PHE A 332 -18.14 16.77 15.21
N THR A 333 -16.92 16.25 15.23
CA THR A 333 -16.44 15.25 14.28
C THR A 333 -15.91 14.03 15.01
N ALA A 334 -15.48 13.02 14.27
CA ALA A 334 -14.86 11.85 14.84
C ALA A 334 -13.65 12.24 15.71
N TRP A 335 -12.80 13.13 15.19
CA TRP A 335 -11.59 13.63 15.85
C TRP A 335 -11.71 15.15 16.01
N ASN A 336 -11.50 15.65 17.22
CA ASN A 336 -11.66 17.06 17.56
C ASN A 336 -10.37 17.56 18.23
N TYR A 337 -9.59 18.32 17.48
CA TYR A 337 -8.30 18.84 17.94
C TYR A 337 -8.50 20.10 18.78
N LEU A 338 -8.02 20.08 20.01
CA LEU A 338 -8.13 21.21 20.93
C LEU A 338 -6.78 21.90 21.06
N THR A 339 -6.76 23.21 20.84
CA THR A 339 -5.50 23.97 20.84
C THR A 339 -5.66 25.39 21.37
N THR A 340 -4.54 26.02 21.70
CA THR A 340 -4.44 27.40 22.17
C THR A 340 -3.47 28.16 21.30
N SER A 341 -3.65 29.48 21.16
CA SER A 341 -2.69 30.38 20.51
C SER A 341 -1.42 30.57 21.34
N ALA A 342 -1.48 30.34 22.66
CA ALA A 342 -0.29 30.26 23.49
C ALA A 342 0.40 28.90 23.25
N PRO A 343 1.74 28.86 23.21
CA PRO A 343 2.49 27.60 23.23
C PRO A 343 1.99 26.73 24.38
N SER A 344 1.79 25.46 24.09
CA SER A 344 1.29 24.51 25.08
C SER A 344 2.20 24.53 26.32
N LYS A 345 1.65 24.92 27.47
CA LYS A 345 2.33 24.81 28.78
C LYS A 345 2.33 23.38 29.31
N LEU A 346 1.75 22.42 28.59
CA LEU A 346 1.74 21.01 28.98
C LEU A 346 3.18 20.52 29.08
N LYS A 347 3.62 20.23 30.30
CA LYS A 347 4.97 19.71 30.61
C LYS A 347 5.18 18.25 30.16
N HIS A 348 4.17 17.62 29.56
CA HIS A 348 4.20 16.22 29.12
C HIS A 348 4.47 16.14 27.61
N PRO A 349 5.23 15.13 27.14
CA PRO A 349 6.05 15.18 25.93
C PRO A 349 5.30 15.24 24.59
N ALA A 350 3.97 15.30 24.59
CA ALA A 350 3.15 15.21 23.39
C ALA A 350 2.43 16.50 22.99
N GLY A 351 2.23 17.52 23.86
CA GLY A 351 1.71 18.85 23.47
C GLY A 351 0.44 18.91 22.57
N VAL A 352 -0.27 17.78 22.42
CA VAL A 352 -1.39 17.57 21.49
C VAL A 352 -2.60 17.15 22.29
N SER A 353 -3.72 17.84 22.09
CA SER A 353 -4.99 17.46 22.69
C SER A 353 -6.00 17.07 21.62
N LEU A 354 -6.55 15.86 21.75
CA LEU A 354 -7.45 15.30 20.76
C LEU A 354 -8.58 14.55 21.45
N THR A 355 -9.82 14.93 21.13
CA THR A 355 -11.02 14.24 21.61
C THR A 355 -11.67 13.43 20.50
N TYR A 356 -11.78 12.12 20.74
CA TYR A 356 -12.52 11.16 19.93
C TYR A 356 -13.98 11.11 20.36
N TRP A 357 -14.90 11.34 19.42
CA TRP A 357 -16.33 11.22 19.67
C TRP A 357 -16.80 9.78 19.38
N MET A 358 -16.82 8.95 20.43
CA MET A 358 -17.03 7.51 20.31
C MET A 358 -18.46 7.15 19.92
N ASN A 359 -19.42 8.03 20.19
CA ASN A 359 -20.79 7.89 19.67
C ASN A 359 -20.81 7.80 18.14
N LEU A 360 -20.02 8.63 17.46
CA LEU A 360 -19.90 8.62 16.02
C LEU A 360 -19.02 7.47 15.53
N LEU A 361 -17.85 7.29 16.17
CA LEU A 361 -16.83 6.34 15.71
C LEU A 361 -17.26 4.87 15.86
N GLN A 362 -17.92 4.52 16.96
CA GLN A 362 -18.37 3.15 17.27
C GLN A 362 -19.90 2.98 17.22
N HIS A 363 -20.63 3.97 16.69
CA HIS A 363 -22.10 3.95 16.61
C HIS A 363 -22.79 3.77 17.97
N ILE A 364 -22.21 4.35 19.03
CA ILE A 364 -22.77 4.27 20.39
C ILE A 364 -23.92 5.28 20.51
N PRO A 365 -25.18 4.84 20.76
CA PRO A 365 -26.33 5.74 20.77
C PRO A 365 -26.25 6.79 21.89
N GLU A 366 -26.04 8.06 21.54
CA GLU A 366 -25.96 9.17 22.50
C GLU A 366 -27.24 9.35 23.31
N SER A 367 -28.41 9.03 22.75
CA SER A 367 -29.69 9.04 23.47
C SER A 367 -29.76 8.05 24.64
N LYS A 368 -28.93 6.99 24.61
CA LYS A 368 -28.90 5.93 25.63
C LYS A 368 -27.73 6.08 26.59
N PHE A 369 -26.59 6.57 26.10
CA PHE A 369 -25.33 6.60 26.85
C PHE A 369 -24.84 8.02 27.18
N GLY A 370 -25.49 9.04 26.65
CA GLY A 370 -24.94 10.40 26.65
C GLY A 370 -23.66 10.50 25.81
N PRO A 371 -22.88 11.58 26.00
CA PRO A 371 -21.59 11.75 25.36
C PRO A 371 -20.61 10.67 25.84
N VAL A 372 -20.05 9.92 24.90
CA VAL A 372 -18.98 8.95 25.13
C VAL A 372 -17.75 9.47 24.40
N LEU A 373 -16.78 9.92 25.17
CA LEU A 373 -15.61 10.64 24.68
C LEU A 373 -14.33 9.95 25.15
N VAL A 374 -13.34 9.93 24.28
CA VAL A 374 -11.97 9.61 24.66
C VAL A 374 -11.12 10.83 24.36
N THR A 375 -10.50 11.46 25.36
CA THR A 375 -9.59 12.59 25.13
C THR A 375 -8.16 12.22 25.49
N MET A 376 -7.27 12.44 24.54
CA MET A 376 -5.83 12.30 24.69
C MET A 376 -5.20 13.65 25.04
N ASN A 377 -4.31 13.64 26.04
CA ASN A 377 -3.64 14.77 26.67
C ASN A 377 -4.53 16.03 26.73
N PRO A 378 -5.63 16.00 27.50
CA PRO A 378 -6.53 17.13 27.57
C PRO A 378 -5.82 18.38 28.14
N PRO A 379 -6.17 19.60 27.72
CA PRO A 379 -5.58 20.84 28.25
C PRO A 379 -5.78 20.98 29.77
N HIS A 380 -6.84 20.37 30.29
CA HIS A 380 -7.16 20.21 31.71
C HIS A 380 -7.77 18.83 31.93
N GLU A 381 -7.58 18.20 33.09
CA GLU A 381 -8.20 16.90 33.35
C GLU A 381 -9.75 17.01 33.29
N PRO A 382 -10.46 16.03 32.69
CA PRO A 382 -11.91 16.01 32.70
C PRO A 382 -12.43 15.96 34.14
N ALA A 383 -13.64 16.49 34.35
CA ALA A 383 -14.26 16.48 35.67
C ALA A 383 -14.30 15.04 36.26
N PRO A 384 -13.86 14.81 37.51
CA PRO A 384 -13.72 13.46 38.07
C PRO A 384 -15.02 12.63 38.01
N GLU A 385 -16.16 13.25 38.26
CA GLU A 385 -17.48 12.62 38.23
C GLU A 385 -17.95 12.22 36.82
N LYS A 386 -17.31 12.75 35.78
CA LYS A 386 -17.59 12.42 34.37
C LYS A 386 -16.56 11.45 33.79
N THR A 387 -15.55 11.05 34.56
CA THR A 387 -14.41 10.24 34.12
C THR A 387 -14.59 8.78 34.55
N GLN A 388 -14.40 7.84 33.61
CA GLN A 388 -14.53 6.41 33.84
C GLN A 388 -13.26 5.61 33.59
N GLY A 389 -12.21 6.23 33.02
CA GLY A 389 -10.92 5.59 32.85
C GLY A 389 -9.81 6.59 32.52
N LYS A 390 -8.58 6.24 32.94
CA LYS A 390 -7.33 6.97 32.63
C LYS A 390 -6.27 5.93 32.24
N PHE A 391 -5.66 6.11 31.08
CA PHE A 391 -4.72 5.16 30.49
C PHE A 391 -3.47 5.89 30.01
N VAL A 392 -2.31 5.25 30.12
CA VAL A 392 -1.04 5.78 29.59
C VAL A 392 -0.59 4.89 28.43
N TYR A 393 -0.33 5.51 27.29
CA TYR A 393 0.10 4.88 26.05
C TYR A 393 1.45 5.47 25.61
N ARG A 394 2.26 4.67 24.90
CA ARG A 394 3.58 5.08 24.39
C ARG A 394 3.56 5.03 22.86
N HIS A 395 3.57 6.18 22.20
CA HIS A 395 3.59 6.25 20.74
C HIS A 395 5.02 6.36 20.21
N PRO A 396 5.39 5.68 19.11
CA PRO A 396 6.70 5.83 18.49
C PRO A 396 6.95 7.26 17.99
N LEU A 397 8.17 7.76 18.17
CA LEU A 397 8.62 9.01 17.59
C LEU A 397 9.30 8.77 16.23
N TYR A 398 8.95 9.60 15.25
CA TYR A 398 9.40 9.49 13.87
C TYR A 398 10.43 10.57 13.54
N THR A 399 11.66 10.32 13.97
CA THR A 399 12.81 11.16 13.61
C THR A 399 13.46 10.66 12.32
N PRO A 400 14.26 11.49 11.63
CA PRO A 400 15.07 11.03 10.49
C PRO A 400 15.95 9.81 10.84
N ALA A 401 16.49 9.77 12.06
CA ALA A 401 17.26 8.63 12.55
C ALA A 401 16.41 7.35 12.63
N ALA A 402 15.20 7.43 13.18
CA ALA A 402 14.28 6.29 13.25
C ALA A 402 13.94 5.76 11.84
N VAL A 403 13.64 6.65 10.89
CA VAL A 403 13.33 6.28 9.50
C VAL A 403 14.52 5.61 8.80
N ARG A 404 15.75 6.08 9.02
CA ARG A 404 16.96 5.41 8.50
C ARG A 404 17.13 4.02 9.11
N SER A 405 16.91 3.87 10.42
CA SER A 405 16.99 2.58 11.09
C SER A 405 15.93 1.59 10.61
N GLN A 406 14.72 2.04 10.27
CA GLN A 406 13.69 1.18 9.67
C GLN A 406 14.18 0.49 8.39
N ASN A 407 14.85 1.23 7.50
CA ASN A 407 15.40 0.68 6.25
C ASN A 407 16.53 -0.34 6.47
N ARG A 408 17.16 -0.31 7.65
CA ARG A 408 18.28 -1.17 8.03
C ARG A 408 17.85 -2.36 8.90
N MET A 409 16.58 -2.47 9.26
CA MET A 409 16.08 -3.56 10.12
C MET A 409 16.44 -4.95 9.59
N GLY A 410 16.50 -5.14 8.26
CA GLY A 410 16.92 -6.41 7.65
C GLY A 410 18.33 -6.87 8.03
N GLU A 411 19.21 -5.96 8.47
CA GLU A 411 20.58 -6.28 8.88
C GLU A 411 20.67 -7.05 10.21
N ILE A 412 19.64 -6.96 11.06
CA ILE A 412 19.65 -7.52 12.42
C ILE A 412 18.62 -8.63 12.61
N GLN A 413 17.74 -8.86 11.63
CA GLN A 413 16.68 -9.86 11.72
C GLN A 413 17.22 -11.30 11.76
N ASN A 414 16.60 -12.13 12.61
CA ASN A 414 16.91 -13.56 12.75
C ASN A 414 18.39 -13.84 13.05
N THR A 415 19.05 -12.92 13.76
CA THR A 415 20.44 -13.10 14.17
C THR A 415 20.48 -13.74 15.55
N SER A 416 21.13 -14.89 15.66
CA SER A 416 21.23 -15.68 16.91
C SER A 416 19.87 -16.01 17.56
N GLY A 417 18.87 -16.35 16.73
CA GLY A 417 17.54 -16.76 17.22
C GLY A 417 16.67 -15.62 17.75
N ILE A 418 16.96 -14.36 17.42
CA ILE A 418 16.14 -13.21 17.83
C ILE A 418 15.57 -12.52 16.58
N SER A 419 14.30 -12.14 16.62
CA SER A 419 13.64 -11.34 15.59
C SER A 419 12.89 -10.16 16.19
N TYR A 420 12.77 -9.09 15.42
CA TYR A 420 12.21 -7.82 15.89
C TYR A 420 10.96 -7.46 15.09
N CYS A 421 9.88 -7.11 15.76
CA CYS A 421 8.66 -6.64 15.10
C CYS A 421 7.93 -5.63 15.98
N GLY A 422 7.05 -4.84 15.37
CA GLY A 422 6.35 -3.76 16.05
C GLY A 422 5.92 -2.67 15.08
N ALA A 423 4.95 -1.86 15.50
CA ALA A 423 4.44 -0.76 14.67
C ALA A 423 5.54 0.27 14.32
N TRP A 424 6.54 0.42 15.20
CA TRP A 424 7.72 1.27 15.02
C TRP A 424 8.64 0.84 13.86
N THR A 425 8.42 -0.33 13.26
CA THR A 425 9.19 -0.77 12.06
C THR A 425 8.69 -0.13 10.75
N LYS A 426 7.52 0.53 10.77
CA LYS A 426 6.94 1.30 9.65
C LYS A 426 6.26 2.57 10.20
N TYR A 427 5.08 2.95 9.73
CA TYR A 427 4.43 4.25 10.04
C TYR A 427 3.73 4.33 11.41
N GLY A 428 3.73 3.26 12.21
CA GLY A 428 3.24 3.30 13.59
C GLY A 428 1.78 2.89 13.75
N PHE A 429 1.16 2.42 12.67
CA PHE A 429 -0.24 2.00 12.67
C PHE A 429 -0.42 0.55 13.08
N HIS A 430 -1.68 0.17 13.32
CA HIS A 430 -2.01 -1.19 13.74
C HIS A 430 -1.68 -2.24 12.68
N GLU A 431 -1.90 -1.93 11.41
CA GLU A 431 -1.49 -2.79 10.29
C GLU A 431 0.03 -2.98 10.27
N ASP A 432 0.80 -1.94 10.54
CA ASP A 432 2.25 -2.01 10.53
C ASP A 432 2.75 -2.98 11.61
N GLY A 433 2.22 -2.85 12.82
CA GLY A 433 2.50 -3.77 13.91
C GLY A 433 2.05 -5.19 13.57
N PHE A 434 0.77 -5.38 13.22
CA PHE A 434 0.20 -6.69 12.92
C PHE A 434 0.94 -7.39 11.77
N SER A 435 1.14 -6.72 10.64
CA SER A 435 1.85 -7.27 9.47
C SER A 435 3.32 -7.56 9.74
N SER A 436 4.01 -6.76 10.57
CA SER A 436 5.40 -7.06 10.96
C SER A 436 5.51 -8.36 11.77
N GLY A 437 4.54 -8.64 12.65
CA GLY A 437 4.46 -9.89 13.40
C GLY A 437 4.17 -11.10 12.49
N LEU A 438 3.22 -10.95 11.56
CA LEU A 438 2.96 -11.97 10.53
C LEU A 438 4.23 -12.27 9.72
N LYS A 439 4.98 -11.24 9.32
CA LYS A 439 6.18 -11.36 8.50
C LYS A 439 7.29 -12.13 9.22
N VAL A 440 7.53 -11.85 10.50
CA VAL A 440 8.48 -12.62 11.33
C VAL A 440 8.07 -14.09 11.42
N ALA A 441 6.78 -14.38 11.64
CA ALA A 441 6.27 -15.75 11.70
C ALA A 441 6.44 -16.50 10.37
N ILE A 442 6.21 -15.84 9.23
CA ILE A 442 6.39 -16.43 7.90
C ILE A 442 7.87 -16.66 7.60
N ASP A 443 8.67 -15.60 7.68
CA ASP A 443 10.04 -15.61 7.16
C ASP A 443 11.01 -16.42 8.01
N HIS A 444 10.84 -16.39 9.34
CA HIS A 444 11.82 -16.96 10.26
C HIS A 444 11.32 -18.24 10.95
N LEU A 445 10.01 -18.49 10.91
CA LEU A 445 9.35 -19.56 11.67
C LEU A 445 8.41 -20.42 10.81
N GLY A 446 8.40 -20.23 9.49
CA GLY A 446 7.72 -21.12 8.55
C GLY A 446 6.18 -21.10 8.61
N ALA A 447 5.58 -20.05 9.18
CA ALA A 447 4.13 -19.91 9.21
C ALA A 447 3.56 -19.76 7.79
N THR A 448 2.37 -20.31 7.57
CA THR A 448 1.60 -20.12 6.35
C THR A 448 0.25 -19.48 6.69
N LEU A 449 -0.09 -18.43 5.94
CA LEU A 449 -1.34 -17.70 6.16
C LEU A 449 -2.47 -18.30 5.30
N PRO A 450 -3.73 -18.27 5.78
CA PRO A 450 -4.89 -18.70 5.01
C PRO A 450 -5.29 -17.70 3.90
N PHE A 451 -4.52 -16.63 3.71
CA PHE A 451 -4.69 -15.62 2.67
C PHE A 451 -3.32 -15.13 2.21
N GLU A 452 -3.28 -14.59 1.00
CA GLU A 452 -2.09 -13.91 0.47
C GLU A 452 -1.74 -12.70 1.35
N PHE A 453 -0.51 -12.71 1.88
CA PHE A 453 0.07 -11.57 2.58
C PHE A 453 0.22 -10.40 1.61
N LYS A 454 -0.26 -9.22 1.99
CA LYS A 454 -0.11 -8.01 1.20
C LYS A 454 0.89 -7.07 1.85
N ASP A 455 1.97 -6.76 1.15
CA ASP A 455 2.74 -5.56 1.46
C ASP A 455 1.83 -4.35 1.26
N SER A 456 1.54 -3.64 2.35
CA SER A 456 0.48 -2.63 2.48
C SER A 456 0.63 -1.39 1.57
N ILE A 457 1.57 -1.39 0.62
CA ILE A 457 1.91 -0.24 -0.24
C ILE A 457 1.85 -0.58 -1.74
N ARG A 458 2.28 -1.78 -2.17
CA ARG A 458 2.32 -2.15 -3.61
C ARG A 458 0.94 -2.29 -4.25
N SER A 459 -0.05 -2.76 -3.49
CA SER A 459 -1.44 -2.89 -3.96
C SER A 459 -2.13 -1.52 -4.10
N LEU A 460 -1.67 -0.52 -3.37
CA LEU A 460 -2.27 0.81 -3.35
C LEU A 460 -1.94 1.59 -4.63
N VAL A 461 -0.68 1.52 -5.07
CA VAL A 461 -0.21 2.12 -6.33
C VAL A 461 -1.03 1.61 -7.52
N ASN A 462 -1.34 0.32 -7.57
CA ASN A 462 -2.17 -0.26 -8.62
C ASN A 462 -3.62 0.24 -8.57
N GLN A 463 -4.20 0.35 -7.36
CA GLN A 463 -5.55 0.90 -7.19
C GLN A 463 -5.61 2.40 -7.53
N THR A 464 -4.55 3.16 -7.26
CA THR A 464 -4.47 4.58 -7.59
C THR A 464 -4.42 4.81 -9.09
N LEU A 465 -3.69 4.00 -9.85
CA LEU A 465 -3.67 4.09 -11.32
C LEU A 465 -5.06 3.84 -11.93
N ASP A 466 -5.81 2.87 -11.39
CA ASP A 466 -7.16 2.54 -11.88
C ASP A 466 -8.19 3.66 -11.63
N LEU A 467 -7.93 4.58 -10.69
CA LEU A 467 -8.79 5.71 -10.36
C LEU A 467 -8.53 6.96 -11.23
N ILE A 468 -7.44 6.97 -12.02
CA ILE A 468 -7.13 8.10 -12.89
C ILE A 468 -8.02 8.01 -14.15
N ASN A 469 -9.13 8.76 -14.16
CA ASN A 469 -10.09 8.76 -15.28
C ASN A 469 -9.53 9.38 -16.59
N ASN A 470 -8.40 10.08 -16.52
CA ASN A 470 -7.72 10.65 -17.69
C ASN A 470 -6.62 9.70 -18.16
N ASP A 471 -6.82 9.10 -19.34
CA ASP A 471 -5.89 8.11 -19.89
C ASP A 471 -4.48 8.67 -20.13
N GLU A 472 -4.34 9.95 -20.49
CA GLU A 472 -3.04 10.58 -20.69
C GLU A 472 -2.30 10.79 -19.37
N ALA A 473 -3.01 11.18 -18.31
CA ALA A 473 -2.45 11.30 -16.97
C ALA A 473 -2.05 9.92 -16.42
N ARG A 474 -2.90 8.90 -16.61
CA ARG A 474 -2.61 7.51 -16.18
C ARG A 474 -1.37 6.97 -16.88
N LEU A 475 -1.26 7.23 -18.18
CA LEU A 475 -0.11 6.84 -19.01
C LEU A 475 1.18 7.51 -18.50
N ARG A 476 1.16 8.82 -18.22
CA ARG A 476 2.33 9.55 -17.70
C ARG A 476 2.72 9.11 -16.28
N CYS A 477 1.75 8.86 -15.39
CA CYS A 477 2.01 8.33 -14.05
C CYS A 477 2.63 6.92 -14.10
N THR A 478 2.13 6.05 -14.97
CA THR A 478 2.68 4.69 -15.17
C THR A 478 4.08 4.75 -15.78
N ALA A 479 4.29 5.66 -16.72
CA ALA A 479 5.59 5.92 -17.33
C ALA A 479 6.63 6.42 -16.31
N ALA A 480 6.23 7.22 -15.33
CA ALA A 480 7.08 7.75 -14.26
C ALA A 480 7.49 6.70 -13.20
N GLN A 481 6.85 5.53 -13.14
CA GLN A 481 7.23 4.49 -12.16
C GLN A 481 8.57 3.87 -12.55
N VAL A 482 9.65 4.15 -11.81
CA VAL A 482 11.00 3.73 -12.23
C VAL A 482 11.32 2.27 -11.84
N ILE A 483 10.60 1.69 -10.88
CA ILE A 483 11.00 0.43 -10.21
C ILE A 483 10.10 -0.76 -10.59
N ASP A 484 8.81 -0.55 -10.88
CA ASP A 484 7.89 -1.66 -11.17
C ASP A 484 7.52 -1.71 -12.66
N VAL A 485 7.97 -2.77 -13.33
CA VAL A 485 7.68 -3.03 -14.74
C VAL A 485 6.25 -3.58 -14.92
N GLY A 486 5.63 -4.12 -13.86
CA GLY A 486 4.30 -4.71 -13.90
C GLY A 486 3.21 -3.74 -14.40
N PRO A 487 3.05 -2.56 -13.78
CA PRO A 487 2.07 -1.57 -14.24
C PRO A 487 2.35 -1.05 -15.66
N LYS A 488 3.62 -0.88 -16.05
CA LYS A 488 4.02 -0.50 -17.41
C LYS A 488 3.58 -1.52 -18.45
N ILE A 489 3.78 -2.81 -18.15
CA ILE A 489 3.31 -3.91 -18.99
C ILE A 489 1.78 -3.88 -19.12
N ASN A 490 1.07 -3.74 -18.00
CA ASN A 490 -0.40 -3.74 -17.99
C ASN A 490 -0.97 -2.58 -18.81
N GLN A 491 -0.40 -1.38 -18.67
CA GLN A 491 -0.80 -0.22 -19.47
C GLN A 491 -0.45 -0.40 -20.96
N ALA A 492 0.72 -0.97 -21.28
CA ALA A 492 1.10 -1.27 -22.65
C ALA A 492 0.18 -2.32 -23.31
N ILE A 493 -0.31 -3.31 -22.56
CA ILE A 493 -1.33 -4.26 -23.02
C ILE A 493 -2.62 -3.50 -23.33
N GLU A 494 -3.07 -2.60 -22.45
CA GLU A 494 -4.30 -1.83 -22.65
C GLU A 494 -4.24 -0.96 -23.91
N GLU A 495 -3.16 -0.21 -24.09
CA GLU A 495 -2.95 0.61 -25.29
C GLU A 495 -2.86 -0.24 -26.55
N SER A 496 -2.24 -1.41 -26.46
CA SER A 496 -2.17 -2.36 -27.57
C SER A 496 -3.54 -2.85 -28.00
N ILE A 497 -4.42 -3.15 -27.04
CA ILE A 497 -5.79 -3.60 -27.28
C ILE A 497 -6.67 -2.45 -27.81
N ARG A 498 -6.46 -1.21 -27.32
CA ARG A 498 -7.14 -0.01 -27.82
C ARG A 498 -6.83 0.21 -29.30
N LEU A 499 -5.55 0.18 -29.67
CA LEU A 499 -5.10 0.36 -31.05
C LEU A 499 -5.44 -0.82 -31.96
N LEU A 500 -5.49 -2.05 -31.43
CA LEU A 500 -5.95 -3.23 -32.16
C LEU A 500 -7.36 -3.03 -32.73
N ARG A 501 -8.27 -2.43 -31.96
CA ARG A 501 -9.66 -2.17 -32.41
C ARG A 501 -9.69 -1.27 -33.65
N HIS A 502 -8.92 -0.17 -33.62
CA HIS A 502 -8.83 0.76 -34.74
C HIS A 502 -8.13 0.14 -35.95
N GLY A 503 -7.05 -0.62 -35.71
CA GLY A 503 -6.29 -1.24 -36.78
C GLY A 503 -7.06 -2.32 -37.52
N VAL A 504 -7.78 -3.19 -36.81
CA VAL A 504 -8.62 -4.22 -37.44
C VAL A 504 -9.77 -3.59 -38.21
N TRP A 505 -10.42 -2.55 -37.65
CA TRP A 505 -11.50 -1.85 -38.34
C TRP A 505 -11.00 -1.18 -39.63
N ALA A 506 -9.88 -0.47 -39.58
CA ALA A 506 -9.28 0.18 -40.75
C ALA A 506 -8.90 -0.84 -41.85
N SER A 507 -8.34 -1.99 -41.49
CA SER A 507 -8.05 -3.07 -42.44
C SER A 507 -9.33 -3.70 -43.01
N SER A 508 -10.43 -3.73 -42.25
CA SER A 508 -11.71 -4.29 -42.71
C SER A 508 -12.44 -3.38 -43.71
N VAL A 509 -12.28 -2.04 -43.58
CA VAL A 509 -12.89 -1.02 -44.47
C VAL A 509 -12.07 -0.82 -45.76
N GLY A 510 -10.74 -1.04 -45.71
CA GLY A 510 -9.84 -0.93 -46.86
C GLY A 510 -10.11 -1.93 -48.00
N ALA A 511 -10.92 -2.97 -47.77
CA ALA A 511 -11.26 -4.02 -48.75
C ALA A 511 -12.12 -3.53 -49.94
N VAL A 512 -12.51 -2.25 -49.98
CA VAL A 512 -13.25 -1.63 -51.09
C VAL A 512 -12.32 -1.14 -52.22
N GLY A 513 -10.99 -1.13 -52.02
CA GLY A 513 -10.03 -0.72 -53.04
C GLY A 513 -8.69 -1.46 -52.95
N ILE A 514 -8.17 -1.89 -54.11
CA ILE A 514 -7.01 -2.80 -54.30
C ILE A 514 -5.66 -2.28 -53.70
N VAL A 515 -5.61 -1.11 -53.06
CA VAL A 515 -4.33 -0.43 -52.72
C VAL A 515 -4.19 0.00 -51.24
N VAL A 516 -5.19 -0.21 -50.36
CA VAL A 516 -5.20 0.43 -49.02
C VAL A 516 -4.57 -0.39 -47.85
N PRO A 517 -4.54 -1.74 -47.81
CA PRO A 517 -4.02 -2.49 -46.65
C PRO A 517 -2.50 -2.38 -46.40
N SER A 518 -1.72 -2.13 -47.45
CA SER A 518 -0.25 -2.06 -47.43
C SER A 518 0.30 -0.79 -46.77
N ILE A 519 -0.50 0.26 -46.62
CA ILE A 519 -0.10 1.56 -46.03
C ILE A 519 -0.58 1.69 -44.57
N THR A 520 -1.74 1.13 -44.24
CA THR A 520 -2.39 1.29 -42.94
C THR A 520 -1.68 0.50 -41.83
N THR A 521 -1.32 -0.75 -42.12
CA THR A 521 -0.78 -1.69 -41.12
C THR A 521 0.63 -1.33 -40.59
N PRO A 522 1.59 -0.88 -41.44
CA PRO A 522 2.87 -0.30 -40.98
C PRO A 522 2.67 0.95 -40.11
N THR A 523 1.74 1.81 -40.49
CA THR A 523 1.43 3.06 -39.79
C THR A 523 0.87 2.78 -38.40
N ILE A 524 -0.07 1.83 -38.27
CA ILE A 524 -0.63 1.40 -36.99
C ILE A 524 0.44 0.76 -36.10
N SER A 525 1.33 -0.04 -36.67
CA SER A 525 2.43 -0.65 -35.91
C SER A 525 3.41 0.39 -35.39
N ARG A 526 3.67 1.46 -36.16
CA ARG A 526 4.51 2.58 -35.72
C ARG A 526 3.86 3.34 -34.56
N ILE A 527 2.56 3.62 -34.66
CA ILE A 527 1.78 4.27 -33.60
C ILE A 527 1.75 3.39 -32.34
N LEU A 528 1.54 2.08 -32.50
CA LEU A 528 1.55 1.11 -31.41
C LEU A 528 2.88 1.11 -30.65
N CYS A 529 4.00 1.07 -31.38
CA CYS A 529 5.31 1.05 -30.75
C CYS A 529 5.62 2.36 -30.02
N ASP A 530 5.23 3.50 -30.58
CA ASP A 530 5.36 4.80 -29.93
C ASP A 530 4.56 4.85 -28.61
N ASN A 531 3.33 4.32 -28.60
CA ASN A 531 2.50 4.26 -27.39
C ASN A 531 3.07 3.28 -26.34
N ILE A 532 3.56 2.11 -26.77
CA ILE A 532 4.20 1.14 -25.85
C ILE A 532 5.49 1.74 -25.28
N LEU A 533 6.35 2.36 -26.08
CA LEU A 533 7.56 3.02 -25.60
C LEU A 533 7.22 4.15 -24.60
N THR A 534 6.16 4.90 -24.87
CA THR A 534 5.65 5.92 -23.94
C THR A 534 5.20 5.30 -22.61
N CYS A 535 4.52 4.14 -22.61
CA CYS A 535 4.16 3.42 -21.37
C CYS A 535 5.37 3.08 -20.49
N PHE A 536 6.52 2.85 -21.12
CA PHE A 536 7.76 2.52 -20.42
C PHE A 536 8.61 3.73 -20.02
N GLY A 537 8.16 4.96 -20.26
CA GLY A 537 8.87 6.17 -19.85
C GLY A 537 9.82 6.74 -20.89
N PHE A 538 9.78 6.27 -22.14
CA PHE A 538 10.53 6.90 -23.21
C PHE A 538 9.74 8.10 -23.76
N PRO A 539 10.35 9.29 -23.94
CA PRO A 539 9.69 10.45 -24.51
C PRO A 539 9.22 10.13 -25.93
N LYS A 540 8.29 10.92 -26.51
CA LYS A 540 7.91 10.79 -27.93
C LYS A 540 9.18 10.80 -28.78
N ILE A 541 9.58 9.63 -29.24
CA ILE A 541 10.85 9.43 -29.90
C ILE A 541 10.70 10.00 -31.32
N ASN A 542 11.72 10.71 -31.82
CA ASN A 542 11.72 11.20 -33.21
C ASN A 542 11.31 10.06 -34.16
N PRO A 543 10.39 10.29 -35.12
CA PRO A 543 10.00 9.31 -36.13
C PRO A 543 11.17 8.53 -36.76
N ALA A 544 12.33 9.16 -36.96
CA ALA A 544 13.53 8.53 -37.48
C ALA A 544 14.15 7.50 -36.50
N SER A 545 14.14 7.79 -35.20
CA SER A 545 14.65 6.90 -34.15
C SER A 545 13.67 5.76 -33.86
N VAL A 546 12.35 6.02 -33.91
CA VAL A 546 11.33 4.95 -33.92
C VAL A 546 11.52 4.07 -35.15
N ASN A 547 11.77 4.63 -36.33
CA ASN A 547 12.06 3.85 -37.54
C ASN A 547 13.32 3.00 -37.39
N ASN A 548 14.35 3.46 -36.69
CA ASN A 548 15.57 2.69 -36.48
C ASN A 548 15.32 1.50 -35.52
N ILE A 549 14.58 1.72 -34.43
CA ILE A 549 14.12 0.67 -33.49
C ILE A 549 13.18 -0.31 -34.20
N MET A 550 12.19 0.19 -34.95
CA MET A 550 11.25 -0.58 -35.75
C MET A 550 11.96 -1.42 -36.81
N ASN A 551 12.89 -0.86 -37.58
CA ASN A 551 13.59 -1.58 -38.64
C ASN A 551 14.50 -2.68 -38.07
N LYS A 552 15.16 -2.43 -36.93
CA LYS A 552 16.04 -3.40 -36.27
C LYS A 552 15.28 -4.51 -35.54
N ILE A 553 14.15 -4.21 -34.90
CA ILE A 553 13.41 -5.16 -34.03
C ILE A 553 12.20 -5.79 -34.75
N ILE A 554 11.45 -4.99 -35.52
CA ILE A 554 10.11 -5.30 -36.05
C ILE A 554 10.10 -5.46 -37.58
N GLY A 555 11.08 -4.89 -38.29
CA GLY A 555 11.13 -4.83 -39.76
C GLY A 555 10.99 -6.19 -40.43
N TRP A 556 11.58 -7.24 -39.84
CA TRP A 556 11.42 -8.62 -40.32
C TRP A 556 9.99 -9.17 -40.24
N ASN A 557 9.21 -8.83 -39.21
CA ASN A 557 7.81 -9.22 -39.09
C ASN A 557 6.93 -8.44 -40.06
N LEU A 558 7.21 -7.14 -40.22
CA LEU A 558 6.48 -6.26 -41.12
C LEU A 558 6.70 -6.65 -42.59
N ILE A 559 7.95 -6.95 -42.99
CA ILE A 559 8.30 -7.44 -44.33
C ILE A 559 7.63 -8.79 -44.61
N ARG A 560 7.64 -9.74 -43.65
CA ARG A 560 6.96 -11.03 -43.81
C ARG A 560 5.44 -10.89 -43.88
N PHE A 561 4.86 -9.98 -43.12
CA PHE A 561 3.43 -9.66 -43.21
C PHE A 561 3.09 -9.05 -44.57
N LEU A 562 3.85 -8.05 -45.04
CA LEU A 562 3.66 -7.45 -46.37
C LEU A 562 3.80 -8.50 -47.48
N ALA A 563 4.80 -9.38 -47.39
CA ALA A 563 4.97 -10.50 -48.33
C ALA A 563 3.81 -11.51 -48.27
N GLN A 564 3.30 -11.80 -47.07
CA GLN A 564 2.15 -12.69 -46.87
C GLN A 564 0.85 -12.05 -47.39
N GLN A 565 0.67 -10.74 -47.24
CA GLN A 565 -0.45 -10.00 -47.81
C GLN A 565 -0.38 -10.01 -49.33
N VAL A 566 0.77 -9.70 -49.94
CA VAL A 566 0.95 -9.78 -51.40
C VAL A 566 0.66 -11.19 -51.91
N SER A 567 1.17 -12.24 -51.24
CA SER A 567 0.89 -13.63 -51.59
C SER A 567 -0.60 -13.99 -51.45
N GLN A 568 -1.27 -13.56 -50.37
CA GLN A 568 -2.69 -13.81 -50.13
C GLN A 568 -3.58 -13.04 -51.12
N SER A 569 -3.23 -11.80 -51.48
CA SER A 569 -3.91 -11.01 -52.49
C SER A 569 -3.75 -11.59 -53.89
N VAL A 570 -2.58 -12.16 -54.25
CA VAL A 570 -2.37 -12.88 -55.52
C VAL A 570 -3.14 -14.20 -55.57
N THR A 571 -3.19 -14.95 -54.47
CA THR A 571 -3.89 -16.23 -54.38
C THR A 571 -5.42 -16.06 -54.35
N LEU A 572 -5.93 -15.02 -53.68
CA LEU A 572 -7.35 -14.67 -53.74
C LEU A 572 -7.72 -14.00 -55.06
N GLY A 573 -6.86 -13.15 -55.64
CA GLY A 573 -7.10 -12.52 -56.94
C GLY A 573 -7.24 -13.55 -58.06
N SER A 574 -6.47 -14.65 -58.02
CA SER A 574 -6.61 -15.79 -58.93
C SER A 574 -7.86 -16.64 -58.67
N LEU A 575 -8.29 -16.80 -57.41
CA LEU A 575 -9.58 -17.44 -57.07
C LEU A 575 -10.79 -16.59 -57.51
N VAL A 576 -10.71 -15.27 -57.35
CA VAL A 576 -11.74 -14.31 -57.74
C VAL A 576 -11.83 -14.21 -59.26
N ALA A 577 -10.70 -14.17 -59.98
CA ALA A 577 -10.67 -14.22 -61.44
C ALA A 577 -11.24 -15.53 -62.01
N GLY A 578 -11.01 -16.66 -61.32
CA GLY A 578 -11.63 -17.95 -61.68
C GLY A 578 -13.15 -18.00 -61.41
N LEU A 579 -13.62 -17.33 -60.36
CA LEU A 579 -15.05 -17.27 -59.97
C LEU A 579 -15.84 -16.19 -60.72
N THR A 580 -15.24 -15.08 -61.14
CA THR A 580 -15.92 -14.02 -61.93
C THR A 580 -16.21 -14.43 -63.37
N ILE A 581 -15.51 -15.44 -63.91
CA ILE A 581 -15.83 -15.99 -65.24
C ILE A 581 -17.15 -16.80 -65.23
N VAL A 582 -17.65 -17.25 -64.07
CA VAL A 582 -18.80 -18.19 -64.00
C VAL A 582 -20.09 -17.58 -63.43
N SER A 583 -20.11 -16.38 -62.85
CA SER A 583 -21.38 -15.79 -62.36
C SER A 583 -21.45 -14.26 -62.47
N LEU A 584 -21.97 -13.78 -63.59
CA LEU A 584 -22.31 -12.38 -63.92
C LEU A 584 -23.56 -11.86 -63.17
N GLY A 585 -23.76 -12.26 -61.92
CA GLY A 585 -24.91 -11.87 -61.12
C GLY A 585 -24.72 -12.19 -59.63
N GLY A 586 -24.07 -11.28 -58.91
CA GLY A 586 -23.91 -11.38 -57.46
C GLY A 586 -22.49 -11.08 -56.97
N GLY A 587 -22.02 -9.84 -57.13
CA GLY A 587 -20.70 -9.40 -56.66
C GLY A 587 -20.58 -9.14 -55.14
N ALA A 588 -21.66 -9.31 -54.38
CA ALA A 588 -21.69 -9.02 -52.94
C ALA A 588 -21.03 -10.10 -52.02
N PRO A 589 -21.07 -11.42 -52.29
CA PRO A 589 -20.58 -12.42 -51.33
C PRO A 589 -19.05 -12.49 -51.24
N ILE A 590 -18.35 -12.13 -52.32
CA ILE A 590 -16.90 -12.32 -52.47
C ILE A 590 -16.12 -11.20 -51.76
N ILE A 591 -16.57 -9.95 -51.88
CA ILE A 591 -15.94 -8.78 -51.23
C ILE A 591 -16.00 -8.93 -49.70
N GLY A 592 -17.14 -9.39 -49.17
CA GLY A 592 -17.29 -9.67 -47.74
C GLY A 592 -16.41 -10.83 -47.24
N LEU A 593 -16.01 -11.77 -48.12
CA LEU A 593 -15.12 -12.88 -47.77
C LEU A 593 -13.65 -12.44 -47.69
N MET A 594 -13.23 -11.42 -48.47
CA MET A 594 -11.87 -10.88 -48.44
C MET A 594 -11.61 -10.08 -47.15
N SER A 595 -12.55 -9.22 -46.72
CA SER A 595 -12.47 -8.49 -45.45
C SER A 595 -12.34 -9.43 -44.22
N LEU A 596 -12.91 -10.63 -44.31
CA LEU A 596 -12.93 -11.63 -43.22
C LEU A 596 -11.58 -12.36 -43.02
N LEU A 597 -10.69 -12.37 -44.03
CA LEU A 597 -9.38 -13.03 -43.95
C LEU A 597 -8.24 -12.08 -43.55
N GLU A 598 -8.38 -10.77 -43.84
CA GLU A 598 -7.37 -9.76 -43.55
C GLU A 598 -7.36 -9.31 -42.08
N ALA A 599 -8.54 -9.18 -41.46
CA ALA A 599 -8.69 -8.78 -40.05
C ALA A 599 -7.92 -9.69 -39.06
N PRO A 600 -8.01 -11.04 -39.13
CA PRO A 600 -7.19 -11.92 -38.30
C PRO A 600 -5.69 -11.79 -38.52
N ALA A 601 -5.25 -11.52 -39.77
CA ALA A 601 -3.83 -11.40 -40.09
C ALA A 601 -3.24 -10.10 -39.52
N ALA A 602 -3.93 -8.97 -39.71
CA ALA A 602 -3.56 -7.69 -39.12
C ALA A 602 -3.56 -7.77 -37.58
N ALA A 603 -4.58 -8.39 -36.98
CA ALA A 603 -4.65 -8.58 -35.53
C ALA A 603 -3.47 -9.39 -34.97
N ARG A 604 -3.13 -10.52 -35.61
CA ARG A 604 -1.96 -11.31 -35.23
C ARG A 604 -0.67 -10.52 -35.30
N MET A 605 -0.50 -9.71 -36.34
CA MET A 605 0.71 -8.93 -36.52
C MET A 605 0.83 -7.84 -35.45
N ILE A 606 -0.26 -7.11 -35.18
CA ILE A 606 -0.33 -6.10 -34.11
C ILE A 606 0.00 -6.72 -32.75
N ILE A 607 -0.64 -7.85 -32.39
CA ILE A 607 -0.43 -8.50 -31.09
C ILE A 607 0.96 -9.11 -30.97
N LYS A 608 1.52 -9.72 -32.04
CA LYS A 608 2.92 -10.18 -32.04
C LYS A 608 3.89 -9.02 -31.83
N CYS A 609 3.66 -7.90 -32.52
CA CYS A 609 4.48 -6.70 -32.39
C CYS A 609 4.45 -6.16 -30.95
N ALA A 610 3.26 -6.05 -30.36
CA ALA A 610 3.10 -5.61 -28.98
C ALA A 610 3.78 -6.54 -27.98
N CYS A 611 3.54 -7.86 -28.07
CA CYS A 611 4.17 -8.84 -27.17
C CYS A 611 5.70 -8.85 -27.31
N ASP A 612 6.22 -8.79 -28.54
CA ASP A 612 7.66 -8.74 -28.81
C ASP A 612 8.28 -7.50 -28.13
N LEU A 613 7.70 -6.32 -28.35
CA LEU A 613 8.22 -5.08 -27.79
C LEU A 613 8.10 -5.04 -26.26
N ILE A 614 6.97 -5.45 -25.69
CA ILE A 614 6.75 -5.48 -24.24
C ILE A 614 7.75 -6.42 -23.55
N LEU A 615 8.02 -7.60 -24.11
CA LEU A 615 8.95 -8.58 -23.52
C LEU A 615 10.42 -8.18 -23.69
N ILE A 616 10.75 -7.47 -24.77
CA ILE A 616 12.09 -6.86 -24.94
C ILE A 616 12.29 -5.74 -23.92
N LEU A 617 11.28 -4.88 -23.72
CA LEU A 617 11.34 -3.82 -22.71
C LEU A 617 11.36 -4.38 -21.29
N ASP A 618 10.58 -5.43 -20.98
CA ASP A 618 10.65 -6.13 -19.69
C ASP A 618 12.07 -6.63 -19.40
N ARG A 619 12.76 -7.17 -20.42
CA ARG A 619 14.15 -7.61 -20.28
C ARG A 619 15.13 -6.46 -20.13
N ALA A 620 14.97 -5.41 -20.93
CA ALA A 620 15.83 -4.24 -20.89
C ALA A 620 15.76 -3.54 -19.53
N PHE A 621 14.57 -3.41 -18.95
CA PHE A 621 14.37 -2.85 -17.60
C PHE A 621 14.90 -3.76 -16.49
N LYS A 622 14.92 -5.08 -16.69
CA LYS A 622 15.55 -6.01 -15.74
C LYS A 622 17.07 -5.94 -15.75
N HIS A 623 17.69 -5.66 -16.90
CA HIS A 623 19.14 -5.51 -17.02
C HIS A 623 19.66 -4.11 -16.68
N GLY A 624 19.03 -3.07 -17.23
CA GLY A 624 19.46 -1.67 -17.07
C GLY A 624 18.99 -1.02 -15.76
N GLY A 625 18.10 -1.68 -15.00
CA GLY A 625 17.57 -1.14 -13.75
C GLY A 625 16.81 0.17 -13.96
N LYS A 626 17.17 1.22 -13.20
CA LYS A 626 16.48 2.53 -13.22
C LYS A 626 16.62 3.28 -14.56
N PHE A 627 17.65 2.99 -15.36
CA PHE A 627 17.94 3.71 -16.60
C PHE A 627 18.16 2.74 -17.76
N VAL A 628 17.14 2.59 -18.60
CA VAL A 628 17.24 1.76 -19.81
C VAL A 628 17.71 2.59 -20.98
N THR A 629 18.89 2.26 -21.51
CA THR A 629 19.46 2.90 -22.69
C THR A 629 19.02 2.20 -23.98
N SER A 630 19.27 2.82 -25.13
CA SER A 630 19.07 2.17 -26.43
C SER A 630 19.94 0.92 -26.61
N ILE A 631 21.07 0.84 -25.91
CA ILE A 631 21.97 -0.32 -25.93
C ILE A 631 21.33 -1.49 -25.17
N ASP A 632 20.71 -1.23 -24.02
CA ASP A 632 20.04 -2.26 -23.22
C ASP A 632 18.86 -2.88 -23.96
N ILE A 633 18.09 -2.05 -24.69
CA ILE A 633 17.02 -2.52 -25.57
C ILE A 633 17.59 -3.38 -26.70
N GLU A 634 18.74 -3.00 -27.27
CA GLU A 634 19.39 -3.77 -28.33
C GLU A 634 19.88 -5.13 -27.82
N LEU A 635 20.51 -5.18 -26.64
CA LEU A 635 20.94 -6.42 -25.99
C LEU A 635 19.75 -7.32 -25.67
N ALA A 636 18.70 -6.78 -25.04
CA ALA A 636 17.46 -7.49 -24.76
C ALA A 636 16.79 -8.03 -26.02
N SER A 637 16.82 -7.27 -27.12
CA SER A 637 16.28 -7.71 -28.42
C SER A 637 17.10 -8.87 -29.00
N ARG A 638 18.42 -8.86 -28.86
CA ARG A 638 19.28 -9.97 -29.31
C ARG A 638 18.97 -11.24 -28.51
N GLU A 639 18.84 -11.13 -27.20
CA GLU A 639 18.48 -12.25 -26.32
C GLU A 639 17.10 -12.82 -26.63
N TYR A 640 16.11 -11.96 -26.85
CA TYR A 640 14.74 -12.37 -27.15
C TYR A 640 14.62 -13.19 -28.46
N VAL A 641 15.50 -12.92 -29.43
CA VAL A 641 15.53 -13.59 -30.74
C VAL A 641 16.50 -14.78 -30.76
N ALA A 642 17.49 -14.82 -29.86
CA ALA A 642 18.47 -15.88 -29.78
C ALA A 642 17.83 -17.26 -29.58
N LYS A 643 18.39 -18.29 -30.24
CA LYS A 643 18.02 -19.69 -29.99
C LYS A 643 18.83 -20.20 -28.80
N PRO A 644 18.21 -20.95 -27.87
CA PRO A 644 18.95 -21.74 -26.89
C PRO A 644 19.89 -22.72 -27.62
N SER A 645 21.07 -22.99 -27.05
CA SER A 645 22.07 -23.92 -27.61
C SER A 645 21.55 -25.36 -27.74
N GLU A 646 20.53 -25.75 -26.99
CA GLU A 646 19.90 -27.07 -27.01
C GLU A 646 18.49 -27.02 -27.58
N LYS A 647 18.28 -27.49 -28.84
CA LYS A 647 17.01 -27.84 -29.53
C LYS A 647 15.74 -26.98 -29.30
N GLY A 648 15.85 -25.85 -28.62
CA GLY A 648 14.75 -25.03 -28.14
C GLY A 648 14.33 -24.00 -29.16
N ARG A 649 13.08 -23.54 -29.04
CA ARG A 649 12.61 -22.38 -29.79
C ARG A 649 13.10 -21.11 -29.09
N SER A 650 13.42 -20.07 -29.86
CA SER A 650 13.64 -18.75 -29.27
C SER A 650 12.35 -18.25 -28.61
N LYS A 651 12.47 -17.41 -27.58
CA LYS A 651 11.31 -16.87 -26.84
C LYS A 651 10.32 -16.18 -27.79
N ARG A 652 10.83 -15.43 -28.78
CA ARG A 652 10.02 -14.88 -29.89
C ARG A 652 9.20 -15.92 -30.64
N LYS A 653 9.79 -17.07 -31.00
CA LYS A 653 9.07 -18.13 -31.73
C LYS A 653 7.97 -18.75 -30.88
N GLU A 654 8.19 -18.88 -29.58
CA GLU A 654 7.20 -19.41 -28.65
C GLU A 654 6.03 -18.44 -28.46
N VAL A 655 6.33 -17.17 -28.18
CA VAL A 655 5.33 -16.09 -28.13
C VAL A 655 4.51 -16.04 -29.42
N HIS A 656 5.16 -16.09 -30.58
CA HIS A 656 4.46 -16.09 -31.87
C HIS A 656 3.56 -17.30 -32.05
N ALA A 657 3.98 -18.49 -31.61
CA ALA A 657 3.16 -19.69 -31.67
C ALA A 657 1.92 -19.57 -30.77
N GLN A 658 2.06 -18.98 -29.58
CA GLN A 658 0.94 -18.74 -28.67
C GLN A 658 -0.03 -17.69 -29.23
N VAL A 659 0.46 -16.60 -29.85
CA VAL A 659 -0.40 -15.62 -30.53
C VAL A 659 -1.15 -16.24 -31.71
N MET A 660 -0.51 -17.15 -32.47
CA MET A 660 -1.20 -17.88 -33.54
C MET A 660 -2.32 -18.79 -33.03
N LYS A 661 -2.16 -19.38 -31.82
CA LYS A 661 -3.22 -20.14 -31.16
C LYS A 661 -4.34 -19.23 -30.66
N LEU A 662 -4.01 -18.06 -30.13
CA LEU A 662 -4.97 -17.07 -29.64
C LEU A 662 -5.85 -16.51 -30.78
N ILE A 663 -5.28 -16.34 -31.98
CA ILE A 663 -5.97 -15.80 -33.16
C ILE A 663 -5.81 -16.74 -34.36
N PRO A 664 -6.62 -17.82 -34.46
CA PRO A 664 -6.54 -18.82 -35.53
C PRO A 664 -6.87 -18.25 -36.93
N ILE A 665 -6.50 -18.99 -37.97
CA ILE A 665 -6.50 -18.53 -39.38
C ILE A 665 -7.92 -18.51 -39.99
N VAL A 666 -8.88 -19.33 -39.55
CA VAL A 666 -10.19 -19.44 -40.20
C VAL A 666 -11.32 -19.76 -39.21
N SER A 667 -12.21 -18.81 -38.92
CA SER A 667 -13.67 -19.05 -38.96
C SER A 667 -14.48 -17.76 -38.78
N LYS A 668 -15.52 -17.61 -39.62
CA LYS A 668 -16.52 -16.53 -39.60
C LYS A 668 -17.29 -16.43 -38.27
N ARG A 669 -17.39 -17.54 -37.53
CA ARG A 669 -17.97 -17.59 -36.18
C ARG A 669 -17.02 -17.06 -35.10
N PHE A 670 -15.69 -17.19 -35.29
CA PHE A 670 -14.72 -16.74 -34.30
C PHE A 670 -14.71 -15.21 -34.22
N TRP A 671 -14.48 -14.46 -35.31
CA TRP A 671 -14.38 -12.99 -35.19
C TRP A 671 -15.67 -12.30 -34.71
N ASN A 672 -16.85 -12.79 -35.12
CA ASN A 672 -18.12 -12.26 -34.62
C ASN A 672 -18.41 -12.63 -33.14
N SER A 673 -17.70 -13.61 -32.58
CA SER A 673 -17.82 -14.04 -31.17
C SER A 673 -16.58 -13.73 -30.31
N VAL A 674 -15.48 -13.26 -30.91
CA VAL A 674 -14.26 -12.87 -30.22
C VAL A 674 -14.50 -11.52 -29.59
N ARG A 675 -14.88 -11.56 -28.32
CA ARG A 675 -14.80 -10.37 -27.48
C ARG A 675 -13.32 -9.97 -27.41
N ILE A 676 -13.01 -8.71 -27.72
CA ILE A 676 -11.69 -8.11 -27.55
C ILE A 676 -11.13 -8.39 -26.13
N SER A 677 -12.02 -8.54 -25.14
CA SER A 677 -11.65 -8.98 -23.78
C SER A 677 -10.97 -10.35 -23.73
N LYS A 678 -11.33 -11.32 -24.58
CA LYS A 678 -10.64 -12.62 -24.67
C LYS A 678 -9.23 -12.48 -25.27
N ILE A 679 -9.04 -11.56 -26.23
CA ILE A 679 -7.71 -11.27 -26.78
C ILE A 679 -6.84 -10.59 -25.73
N LYS A 680 -7.39 -9.64 -24.96
CA LYS A 680 -6.70 -9.01 -23.83
C LYS A 680 -6.23 -10.04 -22.81
N VAL A 681 -7.13 -10.90 -22.34
CA VAL A 681 -6.80 -11.97 -21.38
C VAL A 681 -5.75 -12.94 -21.93
N GLY A 682 -5.88 -13.35 -23.20
CA GLY A 682 -4.89 -14.23 -23.81
C GLY A 682 -3.53 -13.56 -24.05
N MET A 683 -3.51 -12.26 -24.39
CA MET A 683 -2.28 -11.49 -24.54
C MET A 683 -1.55 -11.33 -23.20
N ASP A 684 -2.31 -11.05 -22.14
CA ASP A 684 -1.80 -11.00 -20.76
C ASP A 684 -1.18 -12.34 -20.33
N GLU A 685 -1.87 -13.46 -20.60
CA GLU A 685 -1.35 -14.80 -20.31
C GLU A 685 -0.05 -15.11 -21.07
N ILE A 686 0.02 -14.76 -22.35
CA ILE A 686 1.23 -14.92 -23.19
C ILE A 686 2.39 -14.10 -22.64
N ILE A 687 2.16 -12.84 -22.26
CA ILE A 687 3.23 -12.00 -21.70
C ILE A 687 3.69 -12.56 -20.36
N ARG A 688 2.75 -12.92 -19.48
CA ARG A 688 3.03 -13.49 -18.15
C ARG A 688 3.84 -14.79 -18.23
N SER A 689 3.48 -15.73 -19.12
CA SER A 689 4.18 -17.01 -19.27
C SER A 689 5.55 -16.90 -19.91
N ASN A 690 5.84 -15.78 -20.58
CA ASN A 690 7.11 -15.55 -21.28
C ASN A 690 7.93 -14.41 -20.65
N ARG A 691 7.57 -13.92 -19.46
CA ARG A 691 8.40 -12.96 -18.73
C ARG A 691 9.78 -13.56 -18.44
N TRP A 692 10.76 -12.68 -18.29
CA TRP A 692 12.10 -13.10 -17.88
C TRP A 692 12.11 -13.35 -16.38
N GLU A 693 12.73 -14.44 -15.93
CA GLU A 693 12.94 -14.63 -14.50
C GLU A 693 13.93 -13.57 -13.98
N PRO A 694 13.85 -13.18 -12.69
CA PRO A 694 14.75 -12.21 -12.08
C PRO A 694 16.23 -12.55 -12.27
#